data_AF-A0A1F5L9V8-F1
#
_entry.id   AF-A0A1F5L9V8-F1
#
_cell.length_a   1.000
_cell.length_b   1.000
_cell.length_c   1.000
_cell.angle_alpha   90.00
_cell.angle_beta   90.00
_cell.angle_gamma   90.00
#
_symmetry.space_group_name_H-M   'P 1'
#
loop_
_entity.id
_entity.type
_entity.pdbx_description
1 polymer ?
#
loop_
_entity_poly.entity_id
_entity_poly.type
_entity_poly.pdbx_seq_one_letter_code
_entity_poly.pdbx_strand_id
1 'polypeptide(L)'
;MAPFRIVIVGGGIAGFTAAIALRGANRHITILEQSGLNKEIGALISLQPNASRIMESKWNLSQELLEARQMVDEGFRIYNTEGKLVNTIPLLTKKKYGAERLLFHRRDLHEALKSAAVSPMRAGDPAIVRVTSRVVDCDVLKGTVTLDGGEIVEGDVIIGADGIHSVLRKHVLEEAPSPMPTGHSAYRLMMPTEILEKEEPEFCAKINPREPFTSMIVAHDCRLIMGPGRQGEVYGIVALVPDDQMNEDPHAKQSWVAEGDLEKMMQTFADFPSWVKNIFKYDSKAMRIFLRRLLTIHKRHSADLGLWQLRDLVGSPIKFVLRSSQVQDPLKTWHRGRVIIIGDAAHAMLPTQGQGASQAIEDSEALGAFFDEIIEPPSAEVLTKALEDIFQVRYKRASLIQAYSRQAAKPATAQGNKVVTMKPDEFMDFNCRYDGAKEWQQLREYNEDHASLPQFSPITTTPDSSLSDLSVPPATEYSGGHGIYDSNFAQELTLDPFLPDTVPVYPNLNNFPAFFEQVMLPNVEMEIPQETQQPRGVFDFMLDTDFISPENDLFDTNFMPDLDRILDTGPSICGSEDLQNSQLGDHESASRRAAAFRKSFWLWVPEKNQHAFSEERRIPLRDGDTIPPKHRNRLEVLQIPGKLSMHSRDDIFKLVVRTAGSRLSVSSFPSAEYLDTLIKVGIGKRTETDAWIHPYTFYDQKLRPELLTGLVAAGCEITRVSLAQLVEDDNSVLRDLQWLQASMLWLDIGIFCGYRRKMQIAESYLQPLCTAFRRAAAFDRSIYSVITPYLAGEDDQSLNNVWHEWVRQESLKRLAYHLFGHDIEVAMAMNRPALTSYTELTLPFPAARDLWLAPTATAWRDLWNTKYRVVEVSDFSLRDLLSDPSLMTHIPIEMDFDIARTALLQGMASQVWETRQQLILSQGSQPSTRAMARLWLQSRQDDLYTTLKSISENPPTPPPVTTLLNEFVLMYLHIDIDAIQRFVGKLGDLDARRAYPRLRDWSHTKEARTSIWHAGQALRAARAVNTYQLRGFDAMAIYHAALVLWVYGLLQCGELKQLEAKTPMSETDLPPCVLLDGPEDKVTKAFLGHGIGRPGLTMTRGGPDGDTPMFCELSKPRSVMVIARQVFEGNCPCPFPEDRLPPMIQNLSN
;
A
#
# COMPACT_ATOMS: atom_id res chain seq x y z
N MET A 1 51.27 -17.75 -20.71
CA MET A 1 50.03 -17.14 -20.21
C MET A 1 49.35 -18.16 -19.32
N ALA A 2 48.78 -17.74 -18.18
CA ALA A 2 47.95 -18.63 -17.39
C ALA A 2 46.56 -18.75 -18.06
N PRO A 3 45.92 -19.94 -18.07
CA PRO A 3 44.60 -20.11 -18.70
C PRO A 3 43.55 -19.27 -17.98
N PHE A 4 42.79 -18.44 -18.69
CA PHE A 4 41.69 -17.67 -18.10
C PHE A 4 40.42 -18.53 -18.05
N ARG A 5 40.06 -18.98 -16.84
CA ARG A 5 38.96 -19.92 -16.58
C ARG A 5 37.66 -19.17 -16.33
N ILE A 6 36.65 -19.46 -17.16
CA ILE A 6 35.31 -18.87 -17.06
C ILE A 6 34.31 -19.99 -16.77
N VAL A 7 33.62 -19.93 -15.64
CA VAL A 7 32.57 -20.89 -15.28
C VAL A 7 31.20 -20.26 -15.50
N ILE A 8 30.32 -20.92 -16.26
CA ILE A 8 28.96 -20.46 -16.51
C ILE A 8 28.00 -21.47 -15.87
N VAL A 9 27.14 -21.03 -14.96
CA VAL A 9 26.17 -21.88 -14.28
C VAL A 9 24.81 -21.70 -14.94
N GLY A 10 24.28 -22.76 -15.55
CA GLY A 10 23.02 -22.77 -16.30
C GLY A 10 23.23 -22.84 -17.82
N GLY A 11 22.71 -23.90 -18.44
CA GLY A 11 22.71 -24.13 -19.89
C GLY A 11 21.46 -23.60 -20.59
N GLY A 12 20.94 -22.45 -20.18
CA GLY A 12 19.83 -21.76 -20.84
C GLY A 12 20.28 -20.90 -22.02
N ILE A 13 19.36 -20.13 -22.62
CA ILE A 13 19.68 -19.14 -23.66
C ILE A 13 20.79 -18.20 -23.18
N ALA A 14 20.63 -17.59 -22.00
CA ALA A 14 21.60 -16.70 -21.38
C ALA A 14 23.00 -17.32 -21.21
N GLY A 15 23.07 -18.60 -20.83
CA GLY A 15 24.34 -19.30 -20.61
C GLY A 15 25.08 -19.59 -21.92
N PHE A 16 24.36 -20.04 -22.95
CA PHE A 16 24.96 -20.26 -24.27
C PHE A 16 25.33 -18.96 -24.99
N THR A 17 24.53 -17.89 -24.85
CA THR A 17 24.88 -16.57 -25.41
C THR A 17 26.08 -15.96 -24.69
N ALA A 18 26.18 -16.07 -23.36
CA ALA A 18 27.35 -15.65 -22.61
C ALA A 18 28.61 -16.45 -23.01
N ALA A 19 28.48 -17.76 -23.24
CA ALA A 19 29.58 -18.58 -23.76
C ALA A 19 30.04 -18.12 -25.15
N ILE A 20 29.11 -17.85 -26.07
CA ILE A 20 29.44 -17.33 -27.41
C ILE A 20 30.15 -15.97 -27.33
N ALA A 21 29.64 -15.06 -26.49
CA ALA A 21 30.16 -13.71 -26.38
C ALA A 21 31.51 -13.61 -25.67
N LEU A 22 31.78 -14.50 -24.70
CA LEU A 22 33.04 -14.52 -23.95
C LEU A 22 34.17 -15.29 -24.65
N ARG A 23 33.91 -16.03 -25.74
CA ARG A 23 34.96 -16.74 -26.51
C ARG A 23 36.05 -15.76 -26.97
N GLY A 24 37.29 -16.15 -26.73
CA GLY A 24 38.47 -15.35 -27.03
C GLY A 24 39.74 -16.17 -26.89
N ALA A 25 40.89 -15.57 -27.18
CA ALA A 25 42.18 -16.21 -26.98
C ALA A 25 42.43 -16.50 -25.48
N ASN A 26 43.00 -17.67 -25.17
CA ASN A 26 43.39 -18.09 -23.81
C ASN A 26 42.22 -18.17 -22.78
N ARG A 27 40.96 -18.16 -23.24
CA ARG A 27 39.75 -18.29 -22.40
C ARG A 27 39.18 -19.70 -22.46
N HIS A 28 39.10 -20.38 -21.32
CA HIS A 28 38.54 -21.71 -21.19
C HIS A 28 37.18 -21.64 -20.49
N ILE A 29 36.11 -21.85 -21.26
CA ILE A 29 34.73 -21.70 -20.80
C ILE A 29 34.15 -23.08 -20.45
N THR A 30 33.66 -23.23 -19.22
CA THR A 30 32.94 -24.43 -18.77
C THR A 30 31.50 -24.07 -18.39
N ILE A 31 30.52 -24.69 -19.03
CA ILE A 31 29.09 -24.53 -18.74
C ILE A 31 28.64 -25.70 -17.86
N LEU A 32 28.12 -25.41 -16.66
CA LEU A 32 27.57 -26.37 -15.71
C LEU A 32 26.04 -26.34 -15.80
N GLU A 33 25.43 -27.43 -16.25
CA GLU A 33 23.99 -27.53 -16.46
C GLU A 33 23.41 -28.68 -15.64
N GLN A 34 22.36 -28.41 -14.85
CA GLN A 34 21.76 -29.39 -13.94
C GLN A 34 20.97 -30.49 -14.66
N SER A 35 20.39 -30.20 -15.82
CA SER A 35 19.62 -31.18 -16.60
C SER A 35 20.52 -31.98 -17.55
N GLY A 36 19.96 -33.05 -18.11
CA GLY A 36 20.58 -33.76 -19.23
C GLY A 36 20.36 -33.10 -20.60
N LEU A 37 19.81 -31.88 -20.67
CA LEU A 37 19.41 -31.17 -21.91
C LEU A 37 18.45 -31.93 -22.85
N ASN A 38 17.86 -33.03 -22.39
CA ASN A 38 17.06 -33.96 -23.19
C ASN A 38 15.56 -33.60 -23.29
N LYS A 39 15.10 -32.54 -22.63
CA LYS A 39 13.67 -32.23 -22.42
C LYS A 39 13.36 -30.72 -22.36
N GLU A 40 13.69 -29.97 -23.40
CA GLU A 40 13.08 -28.65 -23.60
C GLU A 40 11.65 -28.80 -24.13
N ILE A 41 10.65 -28.30 -23.39
CA ILE A 41 9.25 -28.27 -23.81
C ILE A 41 9.03 -27.09 -24.76
N GLY A 42 8.29 -27.34 -25.84
CA GLY A 42 8.09 -26.37 -26.93
C GLY A 42 7.18 -25.21 -26.54
N ALA A 43 7.72 -24.00 -26.63
CA ALA A 43 6.97 -22.75 -26.70
C ALA A 43 7.60 -21.85 -27.76
N LEU A 44 6.83 -20.90 -28.30
CA LEU A 44 7.41 -19.84 -29.14
C LEU A 44 8.15 -18.82 -28.29
N ILE A 45 9.22 -18.26 -28.86
CA ILE A 45 10.00 -17.18 -28.27
C ILE A 45 10.34 -16.16 -29.35
N SER A 46 10.25 -14.87 -29.01
CA SER A 46 10.62 -13.77 -29.92
C SER A 46 11.98 -13.20 -29.54
N LEU A 47 12.83 -12.95 -30.54
CA LEU A 47 13.97 -12.06 -30.44
C LEU A 47 13.61 -10.73 -31.09
N GLN A 48 13.80 -9.64 -30.36
CA GLN A 48 13.55 -8.27 -30.84
C GLN A 48 14.79 -7.76 -31.61
N PRO A 49 14.66 -6.74 -32.49
CA PRO A 49 15.74 -6.22 -33.35
C PRO A 49 17.07 -5.92 -32.65
N ASN A 50 17.05 -5.44 -31.41
CA ASN A 50 18.22 -5.25 -30.55
C ASN A 50 19.04 -6.55 -30.37
N ALA A 51 18.38 -7.69 -30.18
CA ALA A 51 19.03 -8.97 -29.95
C ALA A 51 19.36 -9.73 -31.24
N SER A 52 18.47 -9.70 -32.24
CA SER A 52 18.75 -10.32 -33.55
C SER A 52 19.93 -9.63 -34.24
N ARG A 53 20.04 -8.29 -34.16
CA ARG A 53 21.21 -7.56 -34.68
C ARG A 53 22.51 -8.02 -34.04
N ILE A 54 22.58 -8.14 -32.71
CA ILE A 54 23.77 -8.65 -32.01
C ILE A 54 24.15 -10.04 -32.51
N MET A 55 23.17 -10.95 -32.61
CA MET A 55 23.44 -12.31 -33.06
C MET A 55 23.89 -12.38 -34.52
N GLU A 56 23.21 -11.67 -35.42
CA GLU A 56 23.52 -11.66 -36.86
C GLU A 56 24.82 -10.92 -37.18
N SER A 57 25.04 -9.70 -36.64
CA SER A 57 26.15 -8.82 -37.06
C SER A 57 27.37 -8.81 -36.13
N LYS A 58 27.18 -8.89 -34.80
CA LYS A 58 28.31 -8.94 -33.84
C LYS A 58 28.83 -10.36 -33.64
N TRP A 59 27.94 -11.35 -33.62
CA TRP A 59 28.33 -12.76 -33.42
C TRP A 59 28.31 -13.61 -34.69
N ASN A 60 27.88 -13.11 -35.85
CA ASN A 60 27.85 -13.87 -37.10
C ASN A 60 27.12 -15.23 -36.96
N LEU A 61 25.92 -15.24 -36.36
CA LEU A 61 25.08 -16.43 -36.14
C LEU A 61 23.98 -16.61 -37.21
N SER A 62 24.00 -15.83 -38.29
CA SER A 62 22.91 -15.79 -39.27
C SER A 62 22.60 -17.16 -39.89
N GLN A 63 23.59 -18.03 -40.04
CA GLN A 63 23.41 -19.39 -40.54
C GLN A 63 22.75 -20.30 -39.49
N GLU A 64 23.27 -20.30 -38.26
CA GLU A 64 22.70 -21.08 -37.14
C GLU A 64 21.25 -20.64 -36.82
N LEU A 65 20.94 -19.35 -36.99
CA LEU A 65 19.59 -18.79 -36.84
C LEU A 65 18.62 -19.23 -37.96
N LEU A 66 19.10 -19.35 -39.20
CA LEU A 66 18.32 -19.93 -40.30
C LEU A 66 18.06 -21.42 -40.07
N GLU A 67 19.05 -22.17 -39.59
CA GLU A 67 18.93 -23.59 -39.22
C GLU A 67 17.96 -23.81 -38.04
N ALA A 68 17.86 -22.85 -37.13
CA ALA A 68 16.83 -22.81 -36.07
C ALA A 68 15.39 -22.56 -36.60
N ARG A 69 15.18 -22.51 -37.92
CA ARG A 69 13.89 -22.29 -38.61
C ARG A 69 13.17 -21.03 -38.15
N GLN A 70 13.92 -19.93 -38.07
CA GLN A 70 13.37 -18.61 -37.75
C GLN A 70 12.22 -18.21 -38.68
N MET A 71 11.34 -17.37 -38.16
CA MET A 71 10.29 -16.71 -38.93
C MET A 71 10.31 -15.21 -38.63
N VAL A 72 10.29 -14.36 -39.66
CA VAL A 72 10.15 -12.91 -39.48
C VAL A 72 8.71 -12.62 -39.03
N ASP A 73 8.52 -11.69 -38.10
CA ASP A 73 7.20 -11.21 -37.69
C ASP A 73 6.94 -9.82 -38.28
N GLU A 74 6.08 -9.78 -39.31
CA GLU A 74 5.73 -8.58 -40.08
C GLU A 74 4.70 -7.70 -39.37
N GLY A 75 4.07 -8.13 -38.29
CA GLY A 75 3.10 -7.27 -37.61
C GLY A 75 2.27 -7.89 -36.49
N PHE A 76 1.63 -7.01 -35.71
CA PHE A 76 0.57 -7.39 -34.79
C PHE A 76 -0.81 -7.23 -35.43
N ARG A 77 -1.71 -8.19 -35.22
CA ARG A 77 -3.14 -8.07 -35.54
C ARG A 77 -3.97 -8.22 -34.28
N ILE A 78 -4.74 -7.20 -33.91
CA ILE A 78 -5.46 -7.12 -32.65
C ILE A 78 -6.95 -7.28 -32.91
N TYR A 79 -7.57 -8.28 -32.30
CA TYR A 79 -8.99 -8.59 -32.35
C TYR A 79 -9.64 -8.38 -30.97
N ASN A 80 -10.93 -8.05 -30.96
CA ASN A 80 -11.73 -7.99 -29.73
C ASN A 80 -12.47 -9.31 -29.44
N THR A 81 -13.22 -9.36 -28.34
CA THR A 81 -14.04 -10.51 -27.92
C THR A 81 -15.13 -10.92 -28.91
N GLU A 82 -15.55 -10.05 -29.84
CA GLU A 82 -16.47 -10.40 -30.92
C GLU A 82 -15.76 -11.03 -32.13
N GLY A 83 -14.42 -11.10 -32.11
CA GLY A 83 -13.62 -11.63 -33.21
C GLY A 83 -13.49 -10.66 -34.39
N LYS A 84 -13.79 -9.37 -34.18
CA LYS A 84 -13.55 -8.31 -35.17
C LYS A 84 -12.09 -7.85 -35.07
N LEU A 85 -11.41 -7.74 -36.21
CA LEU A 85 -10.10 -7.07 -36.30
C LEU A 85 -10.29 -5.58 -35.96
N VAL A 86 -9.63 -5.13 -34.90
CA VAL A 86 -9.68 -3.75 -34.39
C VAL A 86 -8.50 -2.93 -34.90
N ASN A 87 -7.30 -3.53 -34.97
CA ASN A 87 -6.09 -2.84 -35.39
C ASN A 87 -5.08 -3.80 -36.05
N THR A 88 -4.28 -3.28 -36.97
CA THR A 88 -3.12 -3.97 -37.57
C THR A 88 -1.92 -3.04 -37.49
N ILE A 89 -0.86 -3.49 -36.81
CA ILE A 89 0.37 -2.73 -36.58
C ILE A 89 1.50 -3.38 -37.38
N PRO A 90 1.84 -2.88 -38.58
CA PRO A 90 2.93 -3.43 -39.38
C PRO A 90 4.30 -3.11 -38.76
N LEU A 91 5.15 -4.11 -38.67
CA LEU A 91 6.50 -4.05 -38.12
C LEU A 91 7.52 -3.87 -39.24
N LEU A 92 7.82 -2.63 -39.61
CA LEU A 92 8.91 -2.31 -40.55
C LEU A 92 10.30 -2.37 -39.87
N THR A 93 10.57 -3.48 -39.17
CA THR A 93 11.67 -3.62 -38.20
C THR A 93 13.04 -3.38 -38.79
N LYS A 94 13.43 -4.09 -39.85
CA LYS A 94 14.75 -3.90 -40.48
C LYS A 94 14.94 -2.52 -41.13
N LYS A 95 13.88 -1.90 -41.65
CA LYS A 95 13.98 -0.52 -42.20
C LYS A 95 14.20 0.51 -41.09
N LYS A 96 13.58 0.33 -39.92
CA LYS A 96 13.64 1.31 -38.81
C LYS A 96 14.80 1.07 -37.83
N TYR A 97 15.17 -0.19 -37.60
CA TYR A 97 16.14 -0.61 -36.59
C TYR A 97 17.29 -1.47 -37.14
N GLY A 98 17.41 -1.65 -38.45
CA GLY A 98 18.52 -2.38 -39.08
C GLY A 98 18.50 -3.91 -38.95
N ALA A 99 17.60 -4.49 -38.15
CA ALA A 99 17.41 -5.94 -38.00
C ALA A 99 15.92 -6.31 -37.83
N GLU A 100 15.57 -7.57 -38.08
CA GLU A 100 14.19 -8.04 -37.97
C GLU A 100 13.81 -8.50 -36.56
N ARG A 101 12.51 -8.46 -36.26
CA ARG A 101 11.95 -9.23 -35.14
C ARG A 101 11.71 -10.66 -35.61
N LEU A 102 12.23 -11.63 -34.86
CA LEU A 102 12.29 -13.03 -35.25
C LEU A 102 11.56 -13.92 -34.23
N LEU A 103 10.72 -14.83 -34.71
CA LEU A 103 10.03 -15.86 -33.94
C LEU A 103 10.72 -17.21 -34.12
N PHE A 104 10.95 -17.90 -33.00
CA PHE A 104 11.57 -19.21 -32.95
C PHE A 104 10.72 -20.18 -32.14
N HIS A 105 10.81 -21.47 -32.48
CA HIS A 105 10.51 -22.52 -31.51
C HIS A 105 11.67 -22.60 -30.51
N ARG A 106 11.42 -22.42 -29.20
CA ARG A 106 12.46 -22.22 -28.17
C ARG A 106 13.59 -23.26 -28.21
N ARG A 107 13.23 -24.55 -28.37
CA ARG A 107 14.18 -25.67 -28.46
C ARG A 107 15.11 -25.58 -29.68
N ASP A 108 14.62 -25.02 -30.79
CA ASP A 108 15.37 -24.96 -32.05
C ASP A 108 16.42 -23.84 -31.95
N LEU A 109 16.05 -22.68 -31.39
CA LEU A 109 16.99 -21.61 -31.04
C LEU A 109 18.00 -22.05 -29.97
N HIS A 110 17.56 -22.80 -28.97
CA HIS A 110 18.41 -23.32 -27.89
C HIS A 110 19.48 -24.28 -28.43
N GLU A 111 19.11 -25.24 -29.28
CA GLU A 111 20.06 -26.19 -29.87
C GLU A 111 21.03 -25.49 -30.85
N ALA A 112 20.59 -24.47 -31.59
CA ALA A 112 21.46 -23.66 -32.44
C ALA A 112 22.49 -22.86 -31.63
N LEU A 113 22.07 -22.19 -30.55
CA LEU A 113 22.95 -21.48 -29.61
C LEU A 113 23.96 -22.43 -28.95
N LYS A 114 23.50 -23.59 -28.49
CA LYS A 114 24.34 -24.65 -27.94
C LYS A 114 25.38 -25.13 -28.96
N SER A 115 24.95 -25.40 -30.19
CA SER A 115 25.83 -25.83 -31.28
C SER A 115 26.89 -24.79 -31.59
N ALA A 116 26.53 -23.50 -31.64
CA ALA A 116 27.49 -22.41 -31.82
C ALA A 116 28.48 -22.29 -30.64
N ALA A 117 28.02 -22.40 -29.39
CA ALA A 117 28.89 -22.33 -28.21
C ALA A 117 29.97 -23.42 -28.20
N VAL A 118 29.62 -24.65 -28.58
CA VAL A 118 30.54 -25.81 -28.61
C VAL A 118 31.25 -26.02 -29.95
N SER A 119 31.00 -25.18 -30.96
CA SER A 119 31.56 -25.38 -32.30
C SER A 119 33.08 -25.12 -32.35
N PRO A 120 33.89 -26.05 -32.90
CA PRO A 120 35.31 -25.82 -33.16
C PRO A 120 35.58 -24.91 -34.36
N MET A 121 34.55 -24.57 -35.15
CA MET A 121 34.70 -23.75 -36.37
C MET A 121 34.64 -22.23 -36.11
N ARG A 122 34.38 -21.82 -34.87
CA ARG A 122 34.28 -20.41 -34.45
C ARG A 122 35.56 -19.99 -33.73
N ALA A 123 35.83 -18.68 -33.66
CA ALA A 123 37.05 -18.16 -33.03
C ALA A 123 37.10 -18.43 -31.50
N GLY A 124 38.31 -18.55 -30.96
CA GLY A 124 38.54 -18.95 -29.56
C GLY A 124 38.20 -20.43 -29.29
N ASP A 125 38.56 -20.92 -28.10
CA ASP A 125 38.32 -22.32 -27.74
C ASP A 125 36.80 -22.62 -27.58
N PRO A 126 36.33 -23.82 -27.96
CA PRO A 126 34.96 -24.25 -27.72
C PRO A 126 34.60 -24.29 -26.23
N ALA A 127 33.36 -23.93 -25.89
CA ALA A 127 32.86 -24.10 -24.54
C ALA A 127 32.64 -25.58 -24.21
N ILE A 128 33.05 -26.01 -23.01
CA ILE A 128 32.85 -27.38 -22.52
C ILE A 128 31.53 -27.43 -21.74
N VAL A 129 30.56 -28.24 -22.20
CA VAL A 129 29.26 -28.40 -21.51
C VAL A 129 29.29 -29.63 -20.62
N ARG A 130 29.15 -29.42 -19.32
CA ARG A 130 28.95 -30.46 -18.31
C ARG A 130 27.47 -30.52 -17.93
N VAL A 131 26.75 -31.50 -18.49
CA VAL A 131 25.37 -31.82 -18.10
C VAL A 131 25.32 -32.53 -16.74
N THR A 132 24.12 -32.67 -16.18
CA THR A 132 23.87 -33.30 -14.86
C THR A 132 24.80 -32.78 -13.75
N SER A 133 25.20 -31.52 -13.84
CA SER A 133 26.15 -30.86 -12.95
C SER A 133 25.42 -29.74 -12.22
N ARG A 134 24.62 -30.09 -11.21
CA ARG A 134 23.83 -29.13 -10.44
C ARG A 134 24.73 -28.42 -9.43
N VAL A 135 24.88 -27.10 -9.56
CA VAL A 135 25.48 -26.26 -8.53
C VAL A 135 24.50 -26.09 -7.36
N VAL A 136 25.00 -26.20 -6.13
CA VAL A 136 24.22 -26.06 -4.88
C VAL A 136 24.70 -24.92 -3.97
N ASP A 137 25.97 -24.52 -4.13
CA ASP A 137 26.66 -23.56 -3.28
C ASP A 137 27.77 -22.81 -4.05
N CYS A 138 28.17 -21.62 -3.58
CA CYS A 138 29.19 -20.78 -4.23
C CYS A 138 29.95 -19.88 -3.24
N ASP A 139 31.28 -19.89 -3.33
CA ASP A 139 32.16 -18.89 -2.69
C ASP A 139 32.51 -17.81 -3.72
N VAL A 140 31.83 -16.67 -3.60
CA VAL A 140 31.95 -15.55 -4.55
C VAL A 140 33.29 -14.82 -4.50
N LEU A 141 34.05 -14.96 -3.39
CA LEU A 141 35.34 -14.29 -3.24
C LEU A 141 36.48 -15.15 -3.81
N LYS A 142 36.42 -16.48 -3.58
CA LYS A 142 37.37 -17.42 -4.16
C LYS A 142 37.13 -17.70 -5.64
N GLY A 143 35.89 -17.56 -6.12
CA GLY A 143 35.53 -17.93 -7.49
C GLY A 143 35.28 -19.43 -7.63
N THR A 144 34.68 -20.06 -6.63
CA THR A 144 34.38 -21.50 -6.66
C THR A 144 32.89 -21.79 -6.55
N VAL A 145 32.43 -22.83 -7.26
CA VAL A 145 31.08 -23.40 -7.14
C VAL A 145 31.15 -24.86 -6.73
N THR A 146 30.21 -25.29 -5.88
CA THR A 146 30.12 -26.66 -5.40
C THR A 146 28.97 -27.37 -6.09
N LEU A 147 29.24 -28.54 -6.68
CA LEU A 147 28.23 -29.42 -7.26
C LEU A 147 27.52 -30.25 -6.18
N ASP A 148 26.33 -30.76 -6.47
CA ASP A 148 25.55 -31.63 -5.58
C ASP A 148 26.28 -32.92 -5.17
N GLY A 149 27.20 -33.42 -6.02
CA GLY A 149 28.13 -34.51 -5.70
C GLY A 149 29.34 -34.12 -4.83
N GLY A 150 29.46 -32.86 -4.39
CA GLY A 150 30.56 -32.36 -3.54
C GLY A 150 31.83 -31.94 -4.30
N GLU A 151 31.87 -32.07 -5.63
CA GLU A 151 32.96 -31.55 -6.45
C GLU A 151 32.99 -30.02 -6.44
N ILE A 152 34.18 -29.43 -6.26
CA ILE A 152 34.39 -27.98 -6.33
C ILE A 152 35.02 -27.63 -7.67
N VAL A 153 34.38 -26.72 -8.41
CA VAL A 153 34.87 -26.19 -9.69
C VAL A 153 35.31 -24.73 -9.48
N GLU A 154 36.53 -24.41 -9.90
CA GLU A 154 37.13 -23.07 -9.77
C GLU A 154 37.12 -22.33 -11.10
N GLY A 155 36.74 -21.05 -11.08
CA GLY A 155 36.83 -20.12 -12.20
C GLY A 155 37.38 -18.78 -11.74
N ASP A 156 38.17 -18.14 -12.61
CA ASP A 156 38.69 -16.79 -12.33
C ASP A 156 37.55 -15.75 -12.37
N VAL A 157 36.49 -16.05 -13.12
CA VAL A 157 35.16 -15.42 -13.08
C VAL A 157 34.04 -16.48 -13.20
N ILE A 158 32.91 -16.26 -12.51
CA ILE A 158 31.71 -17.09 -12.60
C ILE A 158 30.52 -16.26 -13.11
N ILE A 159 29.81 -16.78 -14.11
CA ILE A 159 28.58 -16.20 -14.67
C ILE A 159 27.37 -17.03 -14.23
N GLY A 160 26.46 -16.44 -13.46
CA GLY A 160 25.20 -17.06 -13.06
C GLY A 160 24.10 -16.82 -14.08
N ALA A 161 23.83 -17.83 -14.90
CA ALA A 161 22.77 -17.88 -15.90
C ALA A 161 21.71 -18.95 -15.55
N ASP A 162 21.57 -19.25 -14.25
CA ASP A 162 20.76 -20.34 -13.67
C ASP A 162 19.27 -19.99 -13.48
N GLY A 163 18.84 -18.87 -14.07
CA GLY A 163 17.45 -18.50 -14.26
C GLY A 163 16.72 -18.02 -13.01
N ILE A 164 15.38 -17.94 -13.09
CA ILE A 164 14.57 -17.31 -12.04
C ILE A 164 14.75 -17.94 -10.65
N HIS A 165 15.05 -19.23 -10.57
CA HIS A 165 15.36 -19.95 -9.31
C HIS A 165 16.87 -20.01 -8.98
N SER A 166 17.64 -19.03 -9.43
CA SER A 166 19.10 -18.94 -9.25
C SER A 166 19.57 -19.27 -7.83
N VAL A 167 20.51 -20.21 -7.77
CA VAL A 167 21.28 -20.55 -6.57
C VAL A 167 22.33 -19.47 -6.32
N LEU A 168 22.96 -18.95 -7.38
CA LEU A 168 24.03 -17.95 -7.27
C LEU A 168 23.54 -16.60 -6.74
N ARG A 169 22.30 -16.22 -7.05
CA ARG A 169 21.70 -14.94 -6.59
C ARG A 169 21.79 -14.74 -5.08
N LYS A 170 21.60 -15.80 -4.27
CA LYS A 170 21.66 -15.69 -2.79
C LYS A 170 23.08 -15.37 -2.28
N HIS A 171 24.12 -15.78 -3.02
CA HIS A 171 25.52 -15.55 -2.66
C HIS A 171 26.02 -14.18 -3.10
N VAL A 172 25.51 -13.69 -4.24
CA VAL A 172 25.77 -12.34 -4.75
C VAL A 172 25.11 -11.27 -3.87
N LEU A 173 23.86 -11.48 -3.44
CA LEU A 173 23.09 -10.47 -2.72
C LEU A 173 23.23 -10.50 -1.19
N GLU A 174 23.82 -11.55 -0.61
CA GLU A 174 23.82 -11.83 0.85
C GLU A 174 22.41 -12.03 1.46
N GLU A 175 21.38 -11.95 0.63
CA GLU A 175 19.96 -12.11 0.95
C GLU A 175 19.35 -13.10 -0.05
N ALA A 176 18.26 -13.79 0.31
CA ALA A 176 17.62 -14.80 -0.53
C ALA A 176 16.25 -14.32 -1.11
N PRO A 177 16.21 -13.34 -2.03
CA PRO A 177 14.97 -12.92 -2.66
C PRO A 177 14.37 -14.07 -3.48
N SER A 178 13.16 -14.45 -3.10
CA SER A 178 12.38 -15.52 -3.74
C SER A 178 11.51 -14.96 -4.87
N PRO A 179 11.36 -15.67 -5.99
CA PRO A 179 10.49 -15.22 -7.09
C PRO A 179 9.03 -15.10 -6.67
N MET A 180 8.48 -13.90 -6.81
CA MET A 180 7.13 -13.56 -6.34
C MET A 180 6.09 -13.79 -7.45
N PRO A 181 4.90 -14.37 -7.15
CA PRO A 181 3.77 -14.41 -8.08
C PRO A 181 3.35 -13.01 -8.50
N THR A 182 3.01 -12.86 -9.79
CA THR A 182 2.60 -11.58 -10.40
C THR A 182 1.10 -11.35 -10.45
N GLY A 183 0.29 -12.28 -9.92
CA GLY A 183 -1.17 -12.26 -10.03
C GLY A 183 -1.67 -12.72 -11.41
N HIS A 184 -0.80 -13.24 -12.26
CA HIS A 184 -1.09 -13.68 -13.62
C HIS A 184 -0.46 -15.03 -13.93
N SER A 185 -1.23 -15.91 -14.56
CA SER A 185 -0.79 -17.18 -15.10
C SER A 185 -0.91 -17.17 -16.64
N ALA A 186 -0.19 -18.07 -17.31
CA ALA A 186 -0.29 -18.24 -18.74
C ALA A 186 -0.43 -19.72 -19.12
N TYR A 187 -1.51 -20.08 -19.81
CA TYR A 187 -1.55 -21.36 -20.52
C TYR A 187 -0.68 -21.27 -21.78
N ARG A 188 -0.07 -22.39 -22.17
CA ARG A 188 0.73 -22.52 -23.40
C ARG A 188 0.29 -23.75 -24.18
N LEU A 189 0.10 -23.57 -25.48
CA LEU A 189 -0.24 -24.63 -26.44
C LEU A 189 0.62 -24.46 -27.70
N MET A 190 0.94 -25.59 -28.34
CA MET A 190 1.60 -25.65 -29.65
C MET A 190 0.86 -26.65 -30.53
N MET A 191 0.50 -26.27 -31.74
CA MET A 191 -0.22 -27.14 -32.68
C MET A 191 0.47 -27.16 -34.05
N PRO A 192 0.48 -28.30 -34.76
CA PRO A 192 0.83 -28.34 -36.17
C PRO A 192 -0.18 -27.54 -37.00
N THR A 193 0.31 -26.65 -37.86
CA THR A 193 -0.54 -25.77 -38.68
C THR A 193 -1.47 -26.54 -39.60
N GLU A 194 -1.01 -27.67 -40.15
CA GLU A 194 -1.80 -28.56 -41.01
C GLU A 194 -3.06 -29.11 -40.32
N ILE A 195 -3.04 -29.26 -38.99
CA ILE A 195 -4.19 -29.74 -38.22
C ILE A 195 -5.23 -28.61 -38.07
N LEU A 196 -4.77 -27.37 -37.84
CA LEU A 196 -5.66 -26.20 -37.82
C LEU A 196 -6.33 -25.98 -39.19
N GLU A 197 -5.56 -26.04 -40.27
CA GLU A 197 -6.05 -25.88 -41.64
C GLU A 197 -7.10 -26.93 -42.03
N LYS A 198 -7.01 -28.14 -41.46
CA LYS A 198 -7.89 -29.27 -41.77
C LYS A 198 -9.13 -29.35 -40.88
N GLU A 199 -8.98 -29.15 -39.57
CA GLU A 199 -10.05 -29.38 -38.59
C GLU A 199 -10.79 -28.08 -38.20
N GLU A 200 -10.13 -26.91 -38.26
CA GLU A 200 -10.67 -25.61 -37.82
C GLU A 200 -10.70 -24.55 -38.93
N PRO A 201 -11.43 -24.79 -40.05
CA PRO A 201 -11.47 -23.87 -41.18
C PRO A 201 -12.09 -22.50 -40.84
N GLU A 202 -12.94 -22.41 -39.80
CA GLU A 202 -13.49 -21.13 -39.34
C GLU A 202 -12.40 -20.25 -38.70
N PHE A 203 -11.43 -20.84 -38.00
CA PHE A 203 -10.26 -20.11 -37.50
C PHE A 203 -9.38 -19.65 -38.66
N CYS A 204 -9.04 -20.55 -39.58
CA CYS A 204 -8.18 -20.23 -40.73
C CYS A 204 -8.79 -19.16 -41.66
N ALA A 205 -10.12 -19.05 -41.71
CA ALA A 205 -10.82 -17.98 -42.43
C ALA A 205 -10.74 -16.59 -41.76
N LYS A 206 -10.25 -16.50 -40.51
CA LYS A 206 -10.07 -15.24 -39.75
C LYS A 206 -8.60 -14.90 -39.50
N ILE A 207 -7.80 -15.92 -39.21
CA ILE A 207 -6.38 -15.84 -38.92
C ILE A 207 -5.70 -16.95 -39.74
N ASN A 208 -4.92 -16.57 -40.75
CA ASN A 208 -4.11 -17.51 -41.50
C ASN A 208 -2.90 -17.94 -40.64
N PRO A 209 -2.79 -19.21 -40.21
CA PRO A 209 -1.72 -19.66 -39.32
C PRO A 209 -0.34 -19.73 -39.98
N ARG A 210 -0.23 -19.54 -41.30
CA ARG A 210 1.05 -19.44 -42.04
C ARG A 210 1.49 -18.01 -42.29
N GLU A 211 0.63 -17.02 -42.08
CA GLU A 211 1.02 -15.62 -42.27
C GLU A 211 1.93 -15.13 -41.13
N PRO A 212 2.97 -14.32 -41.45
CA PRO A 212 3.99 -13.87 -40.50
C PRO A 212 3.49 -12.75 -39.58
N PHE A 213 2.38 -12.96 -38.88
CA PHE A 213 1.77 -11.97 -37.98
C PHE A 213 1.46 -12.59 -36.61
N THR A 214 1.96 -11.96 -35.54
CA THR A 214 1.45 -12.22 -34.18
C THR A 214 0.02 -11.70 -34.06
N SER A 215 -0.94 -12.60 -33.87
CA SER A 215 -2.36 -12.27 -33.65
C SER A 215 -2.69 -12.25 -32.16
N MET A 216 -3.42 -11.23 -31.72
CA MET A 216 -3.82 -11.02 -30.33
C MET A 216 -5.34 -10.91 -30.21
N ILE A 217 -5.94 -11.59 -29.24
CA ILE A 217 -7.34 -11.37 -28.87
C ILE A 217 -7.39 -10.88 -27.43
N VAL A 218 -8.01 -9.73 -27.24
CA VAL A 218 -7.89 -8.94 -26.01
C VAL A 218 -9.25 -8.77 -25.34
N ALA A 219 -9.34 -9.16 -24.07
CA ALA A 219 -10.44 -8.83 -23.16
C ALA A 219 -9.91 -7.99 -21.98
N HIS A 220 -10.73 -7.80 -20.95
CA HIS A 220 -10.37 -6.98 -19.78
C HIS A 220 -9.19 -7.58 -19.01
N ASP A 221 -9.38 -8.77 -18.44
CA ASP A 221 -8.41 -9.41 -17.53
C ASP A 221 -7.69 -10.63 -18.14
N CYS A 222 -8.04 -11.04 -19.37
CA CYS A 222 -7.44 -12.18 -20.06
C CYS A 222 -7.17 -11.86 -21.54
N ARG A 223 -6.17 -12.54 -22.13
CA ARG A 223 -5.77 -12.33 -23.53
C ARG A 223 -5.13 -13.55 -24.15
N LEU A 224 -5.34 -13.73 -25.44
CA LEU A 224 -4.65 -14.71 -26.27
C LEU A 224 -3.59 -13.99 -27.10
N ILE A 225 -2.36 -14.50 -27.09
CA ILE A 225 -1.26 -14.09 -27.95
C ILE A 225 -0.87 -15.32 -28.76
N MET A 226 -0.97 -15.22 -30.08
CA MET A 226 -0.87 -16.36 -30.98
C MET A 226 0.02 -16.01 -32.17
N GLY A 227 0.81 -16.96 -32.67
CA GLY A 227 1.70 -16.69 -33.79
C GLY A 227 2.30 -17.95 -34.40
N PRO A 228 2.86 -17.83 -35.60
CA PRO A 228 3.51 -18.95 -36.27
C PRO A 228 4.94 -19.16 -35.75
N GLY A 229 5.46 -20.37 -35.95
CA GLY A 229 6.87 -20.69 -35.78
C GLY A 229 7.27 -21.82 -36.72
N ARG A 230 8.59 -22.09 -36.80
CA ARG A 230 9.17 -23.03 -37.79
C ARG A 230 8.65 -22.75 -39.20
N GLN A 231 8.79 -21.50 -39.66
CA GLN A 231 8.36 -21.07 -41.01
C GLN A 231 6.86 -21.36 -41.30
N GLY A 232 6.02 -21.42 -40.27
CA GLY A 232 4.58 -21.68 -40.38
C GLY A 232 4.19 -23.15 -40.28
N GLU A 233 5.11 -24.09 -39.99
CA GLU A 233 4.79 -25.50 -39.70
C GLU A 233 3.99 -25.67 -38.40
N VAL A 234 4.21 -24.78 -37.41
CA VAL A 234 3.55 -24.82 -36.10
C VAL A 234 2.95 -23.46 -35.74
N TYR A 235 1.85 -23.49 -35.02
CA TYR A 235 1.19 -22.32 -34.46
C TYR A 235 1.18 -22.40 -32.94
N GLY A 236 1.75 -21.39 -32.29
CA GLY A 236 1.84 -21.30 -30.83
C GLY A 236 0.79 -20.37 -30.25
N ILE A 237 0.22 -20.75 -29.11
CA ILE A 237 -0.77 -19.96 -28.35
C ILE A 237 -0.28 -19.78 -26.92
N VAL A 238 -0.31 -18.55 -26.44
CA VAL A 238 -0.09 -18.16 -25.04
C VAL A 238 -1.34 -17.44 -24.56
N ALA A 239 -2.02 -17.99 -23.56
CA ALA A 239 -3.26 -17.47 -23.03
C ALA A 239 -3.04 -16.94 -21.61
N LEU A 240 -2.91 -15.61 -21.47
CA LEU A 240 -2.75 -14.96 -20.17
C LEU A 240 -4.09 -14.87 -19.44
N VAL A 241 -4.08 -15.24 -18.17
CA VAL A 241 -5.23 -15.31 -17.26
C VAL A 241 -4.83 -14.80 -15.86
N PRO A 242 -5.77 -14.36 -15.01
CA PRO A 242 -5.49 -14.03 -13.61
C PRO A 242 -5.22 -15.27 -12.74
N ASP A 243 -4.30 -15.16 -11.76
CA ASP A 243 -3.89 -16.29 -10.89
C ASP A 243 -5.03 -16.82 -9.98
N ASP A 244 -5.89 -15.92 -9.49
CA ASP A 244 -7.00 -16.21 -8.58
C ASP A 244 -8.08 -17.14 -9.15
N GLN A 245 -8.11 -17.32 -10.47
CA GLN A 245 -9.04 -18.24 -11.12
C GLN A 245 -8.48 -19.66 -11.28
N MET A 246 -7.21 -19.89 -10.92
CA MET A 246 -6.49 -21.12 -11.25
C MET A 246 -6.24 -22.06 -10.05
N ASN A 247 -6.12 -21.52 -8.83
CA ASN A 247 -5.92 -22.27 -7.57
C ASN A 247 -4.66 -23.18 -7.57
N GLU A 248 -3.51 -22.69 -8.04
CA GLU A 248 -2.22 -23.38 -7.84
C GLU A 248 -1.64 -23.13 -6.44
N ASP A 249 -0.93 -24.11 -5.88
CA ASP A 249 -0.19 -23.95 -4.61
C ASP A 249 0.98 -22.97 -4.79
N PRO A 250 0.98 -21.80 -4.12
CA PRO A 250 2.03 -20.79 -4.26
C PRO A 250 3.41 -21.27 -3.77
N HIS A 251 3.49 -22.38 -3.04
CA HIS A 251 4.72 -22.98 -2.51
C HIS A 251 5.25 -24.18 -3.31
N ALA A 252 4.54 -24.64 -4.34
CA ALA A 252 4.97 -25.78 -5.16
C ALA A 252 6.34 -25.52 -5.83
N LYS A 253 7.36 -26.28 -5.43
CA LYS A 253 8.72 -26.18 -5.99
C LYS A 253 8.80 -26.82 -7.36
N GLN A 254 8.77 -25.98 -8.40
CA GLN A 254 8.95 -26.34 -9.83
C GLN A 254 7.70 -27.07 -10.40
N SER A 255 7.39 -26.98 -11.70
CA SER A 255 8.29 -26.81 -12.84
C SER A 255 7.58 -26.17 -14.06
N TRP A 256 8.26 -26.13 -15.21
CA TRP A 256 7.77 -25.63 -16.51
C TRP A 256 6.68 -26.54 -17.14
N VAL A 257 5.94 -27.29 -16.30
CA VAL A 257 5.23 -28.53 -16.61
C VAL A 257 3.99 -28.76 -15.70
N ALA A 258 3.34 -27.71 -15.19
CA ALA A 258 2.04 -27.90 -14.55
C ALA A 258 1.00 -28.24 -15.64
N GLU A 259 0.29 -29.36 -15.48
CA GLU A 259 -0.76 -29.79 -16.42
C GLU A 259 -1.97 -28.85 -16.25
N GLY A 260 -2.28 -28.11 -17.30
CA GLY A 260 -3.32 -27.08 -17.28
C GLY A 260 -4.71 -27.70 -17.35
N ASP A 261 -5.63 -27.12 -16.57
CA ASP A 261 -7.04 -27.51 -16.57
C ASP A 261 -7.76 -26.89 -17.78
N LEU A 262 -8.15 -27.74 -18.74
CA LEU A 262 -8.89 -27.35 -19.94
C LEU A 262 -10.30 -26.84 -19.63
N GLU A 263 -10.96 -27.36 -18.60
CA GLU A 263 -12.32 -26.94 -18.25
C GLU A 263 -12.30 -25.52 -17.67
N LYS A 264 -11.37 -25.24 -16.73
CA LYS A 264 -11.11 -23.88 -16.24
C LYS A 264 -10.72 -22.93 -17.38
N MET A 265 -9.85 -23.36 -18.30
CA MET A 265 -9.47 -22.54 -19.46
C MET A 265 -10.70 -22.15 -20.29
N MET A 266 -11.59 -23.11 -20.57
CA MET A 266 -12.82 -22.89 -21.33
C MET A 266 -13.83 -21.99 -20.59
N GLN A 267 -13.85 -22.01 -19.24
CA GLN A 267 -14.62 -21.09 -18.42
C GLN A 267 -14.03 -19.67 -18.44
N THR A 268 -12.71 -19.51 -18.25
CA THR A 268 -12.03 -18.20 -18.26
C THR A 268 -12.12 -17.49 -19.61
N PHE A 269 -12.11 -18.24 -20.71
CA PHE A 269 -12.28 -17.70 -22.06
C PHE A 269 -13.73 -17.79 -22.58
N ALA A 270 -14.74 -17.94 -21.71
CA ALA A 270 -16.14 -18.12 -22.11
C ALA A 270 -16.68 -17.03 -23.06
N ASP A 271 -16.25 -15.77 -22.88
CA ASP A 271 -16.68 -14.62 -23.68
C ASP A 271 -15.94 -14.46 -25.04
N PHE A 272 -14.95 -15.31 -25.33
CA PHE A 272 -14.19 -15.24 -26.59
C PHE A 272 -14.98 -15.84 -27.76
N PRO A 273 -14.60 -15.56 -29.03
CA PRO A 273 -15.31 -16.07 -30.19
C PRO A 273 -15.32 -17.60 -30.26
N SER A 274 -16.43 -18.17 -30.75
CA SER A 274 -16.60 -19.63 -30.96
C SER A 274 -15.44 -20.24 -31.76
N TRP A 275 -15.05 -19.58 -32.86
CA TRP A 275 -13.99 -20.01 -33.77
C TRP A 275 -12.60 -20.08 -33.14
N VAL A 276 -12.36 -19.44 -31.98
CA VAL A 276 -11.11 -19.62 -31.21
C VAL A 276 -11.27 -20.63 -30.09
N LYS A 277 -12.42 -20.61 -29.40
CA LYS A 277 -12.70 -21.58 -28.32
C LYS A 277 -12.80 -23.02 -28.84
N ASN A 278 -13.14 -23.22 -30.11
CA ASN A 278 -13.20 -24.55 -30.72
C ASN A 278 -11.81 -25.21 -30.77
N ILE A 279 -10.75 -24.45 -31.07
CA ILE A 279 -9.35 -24.89 -31.08
C ILE A 279 -8.99 -25.63 -29.79
N PHE A 280 -9.37 -25.08 -28.64
CA PHE A 280 -9.06 -25.66 -27.33
C PHE A 280 -9.76 -27.01 -27.09
N LYS A 281 -10.91 -27.28 -27.72
CA LYS A 281 -11.70 -28.51 -27.48
C LYS A 281 -11.03 -29.79 -27.99
N TYR A 282 -10.11 -29.70 -28.97
CA TYR A 282 -9.52 -30.88 -29.63
C TYR A 282 -8.44 -31.58 -28.81
N ASP A 283 -7.99 -30.98 -27.71
CA ASP A 283 -6.88 -31.45 -26.89
C ASP A 283 -7.16 -32.81 -26.20
N SER A 284 -8.44 -33.13 -25.95
CA SER A 284 -8.81 -34.19 -25.01
C SER A 284 -8.91 -35.63 -25.56
N LYS A 285 -9.00 -35.88 -26.89
CA LYS A 285 -9.13 -37.27 -27.41
C LYS A 285 -8.69 -37.52 -28.85
N ALA A 286 -9.08 -36.68 -29.82
CA ALA A 286 -8.79 -36.93 -31.23
C ALA A 286 -7.28 -36.83 -31.54
N MET A 287 -6.61 -35.81 -30.98
CA MET A 287 -5.16 -35.61 -31.10
C MET A 287 -4.35 -36.82 -30.61
N ARG A 288 -4.75 -37.41 -29.46
CA ARG A 288 -4.13 -38.63 -28.89
C ARG A 288 -4.30 -39.88 -29.78
N ILE A 289 -5.33 -39.94 -30.61
CA ILE A 289 -5.57 -41.04 -31.58
C ILE A 289 -4.80 -40.80 -32.88
N PHE A 290 -4.75 -39.54 -33.35
CA PHE A 290 -4.10 -39.16 -34.60
C PHE A 290 -2.56 -39.21 -34.52
N LEU A 291 -1.96 -38.64 -33.47
CA LEU A 291 -0.50 -38.72 -33.22
C LEU A 291 0.00 -40.17 -33.10
N ARG A 292 -0.83 -41.06 -32.55
CA ARG A 292 -0.54 -42.50 -32.42
C ARG A 292 -0.54 -43.25 -33.76
N ARG A 293 -1.05 -42.63 -34.82
CA ARG A 293 -1.18 -43.20 -36.18
C ARG A 293 -0.10 -42.72 -37.15
N LEU A 294 0.63 -41.66 -36.80
CA LEU A 294 1.64 -41.00 -37.66
C LEU A 294 3.09 -41.20 -37.18
N LEU A 295 3.33 -41.61 -35.93
CA LEU A 295 4.66 -41.75 -35.34
C LEU A 295 4.98 -43.19 -34.90
N THR A 296 5.40 -44.03 -35.85
CA THR A 296 5.95 -45.37 -35.58
C THR A 296 7.38 -45.33 -35.03
N ILE A 297 8.02 -44.15 -35.01
CA ILE A 297 9.42 -43.96 -34.64
C ILE A 297 9.53 -42.80 -33.62
N HIS A 298 10.04 -43.14 -32.43
CA HIS A 298 10.34 -42.30 -31.26
C HIS A 298 9.18 -41.80 -30.38
N LYS A 299 9.39 -41.97 -29.07
CA LYS A 299 8.41 -41.91 -27.96
C LYS A 299 7.87 -40.51 -27.67
N ARG A 300 6.57 -40.46 -27.32
CA ARG A 300 5.91 -39.49 -26.42
C ARG A 300 6.23 -38.00 -26.65
N HIS A 301 5.49 -37.36 -27.55
CA HIS A 301 5.08 -35.97 -27.39
C HIS A 301 3.54 -35.95 -27.45
N SER A 302 2.89 -35.84 -26.30
CA SER A 302 1.51 -35.39 -26.22
C SER A 302 1.47 -33.89 -26.49
N ALA A 303 0.34 -33.38 -26.97
CA ALA A 303 0.03 -31.98 -26.75
C ALA A 303 -0.24 -31.84 -25.25
N ASP A 304 0.70 -31.20 -24.54
CA ASP A 304 0.59 -30.96 -23.11
C ASP A 304 0.14 -29.50 -22.94
N LEU A 305 -1.14 -29.29 -22.62
CA LEU A 305 -1.65 -28.00 -22.16
C LEU A 305 -0.90 -27.64 -20.87
N GLY A 306 0.04 -26.70 -20.95
CA GLY A 306 0.86 -26.29 -19.81
C GLY A 306 0.32 -25.02 -19.18
N LEU A 307 0.12 -24.99 -17.86
CA LEU A 307 -0.17 -23.78 -17.08
C LEU A 307 1.10 -23.27 -16.39
N TRP A 308 1.28 -21.95 -16.38
CA TRP A 308 2.50 -21.30 -15.90
C TRP A 308 2.14 -20.07 -15.06
N GLN A 309 2.20 -20.18 -13.73
CA GLN A 309 2.17 -19.01 -12.85
C GLN A 309 3.37 -18.10 -13.15
N LEU A 310 3.10 -16.87 -13.58
CA LEU A 310 4.15 -15.92 -13.94
C LEU A 310 4.73 -15.29 -12.69
N ARG A 311 6.05 -15.34 -12.58
CA ARG A 311 6.82 -14.84 -11.44
C ARG A 311 7.86 -13.82 -11.90
N ASP A 312 8.20 -12.92 -10.99
CA ASP A 312 9.12 -11.80 -11.20
C ASP A 312 10.12 -11.74 -10.03
N LEU A 313 11.26 -11.06 -10.21
CA LEU A 313 12.28 -10.88 -9.17
C LEU A 313 12.14 -9.53 -8.48
N VAL A 314 12.27 -9.57 -7.16
CA VAL A 314 12.10 -8.43 -6.25
C VAL A 314 13.33 -8.34 -5.35
N GLY A 315 13.93 -7.16 -5.21
CA GLY A 315 14.98 -6.92 -4.23
C GLY A 315 14.46 -7.03 -2.78
N SER A 316 15.30 -7.45 -1.84
CA SER A 316 14.94 -7.41 -0.41
C SER A 316 14.56 -5.98 0.01
N PRO A 317 13.45 -5.78 0.74
CA PRO A 317 12.90 -4.45 0.99
C PRO A 317 13.82 -3.59 1.83
N ILE A 318 14.50 -2.64 1.18
CA ILE A 318 15.03 -1.46 1.87
C ILE A 318 13.82 -0.66 2.33
N LYS A 319 13.73 -0.39 3.64
CA LYS A 319 12.76 0.53 4.21
C LYS A 319 13.05 1.97 3.77
N PHE A 320 12.63 2.36 2.57
CA PHE A 320 12.46 3.76 2.18
C PHE A 320 11.18 3.93 1.37
N VAL A 321 10.38 4.93 1.76
CA VAL A 321 9.01 5.13 1.27
C VAL A 321 8.99 6.15 0.15
N LEU A 322 8.65 5.73 -1.08
CA LEU A 322 8.12 6.64 -2.11
C LEU A 322 7.10 5.93 -3.02
N ARG A 323 5.87 6.48 -3.02
CA ARG A 323 4.87 6.53 -4.12
C ARG A 323 4.25 5.24 -4.66
N SER A 324 2.93 5.12 -4.38
CA SER A 324 1.83 4.81 -5.32
C SER A 324 2.09 3.92 -6.54
N SER A 325 1.27 2.86 -6.66
CA SER A 325 1.41 1.69 -7.55
C SER A 325 2.40 0.67 -6.98
N GLN A 326 2.06 -0.62 -6.99
CA GLN A 326 3.02 -1.69 -6.71
C GLN A 326 4.01 -1.82 -7.88
N VAL A 327 5.02 -0.95 -7.89
CA VAL A 327 6.23 -1.10 -8.70
C VAL A 327 7.30 -1.59 -7.73
N GLN A 328 7.62 -2.89 -7.82
CA GLN A 328 8.57 -3.56 -6.93
C GLN A 328 10.00 -3.34 -7.43
N ASP A 329 10.93 -3.00 -6.53
CA ASP A 329 12.29 -2.61 -6.91
C ASP A 329 13.12 -3.77 -7.49
N PRO A 330 13.93 -3.51 -8.53
CA PRO A 330 14.92 -4.46 -9.06
C PRO A 330 16.00 -4.88 -8.04
N LEU A 331 16.84 -5.86 -8.40
CA LEU A 331 17.93 -6.33 -7.55
C LEU A 331 19.01 -5.24 -7.35
N LYS A 332 19.43 -5.02 -6.10
CA LYS A 332 20.37 -3.94 -5.68
C LYS A 332 21.74 -3.99 -6.40
N THR A 333 22.23 -5.19 -6.72
CA THR A 333 23.44 -5.45 -7.50
C THR A 333 23.27 -6.76 -8.26
N TRP A 334 24.03 -6.96 -9.33
CA TRP A 334 24.13 -8.24 -10.04
C TRP A 334 25.48 -8.92 -9.84
N HIS A 335 26.45 -8.30 -9.15
CA HIS A 335 27.78 -8.87 -8.99
C HIS A 335 28.33 -8.74 -7.56
N ARG A 336 29.24 -9.66 -7.21
CA ARG A 336 30.01 -9.66 -5.96
C ARG A 336 31.27 -10.50 -6.14
N GLY A 337 32.43 -9.95 -5.77
CA GLY A 337 33.71 -10.64 -5.90
C GLY A 337 34.01 -11.04 -7.35
N ARG A 338 34.06 -12.35 -7.61
CA ARG A 338 34.32 -12.95 -8.93
C ARG A 338 33.05 -13.38 -9.69
N VAL A 339 31.86 -13.03 -9.19
CA VAL A 339 30.58 -13.58 -9.68
C VAL A 339 29.64 -12.49 -10.16
N ILE A 340 29.01 -12.69 -11.32
CA ILE A 340 27.94 -11.86 -11.86
C ILE A 340 26.74 -12.71 -12.31
N ILE A 341 25.51 -12.31 -12.00
CA ILE A 341 24.27 -12.95 -12.47
C ILE A 341 23.70 -12.20 -13.69
N ILE A 342 23.12 -12.93 -14.65
CA ILE A 342 22.57 -12.40 -15.90
C ILE A 342 21.22 -13.04 -16.29
N GLY A 343 20.49 -12.42 -17.22
CA GLY A 343 19.19 -12.88 -17.69
C GLY A 343 18.18 -13.05 -16.54
N ASP A 344 17.37 -14.11 -16.60
CA ASP A 344 16.36 -14.42 -15.57
C ASP A 344 16.94 -14.63 -14.15
N ALA A 345 18.25 -14.83 -13.98
CA ALA A 345 18.86 -14.85 -12.64
C ALA A 345 18.86 -13.47 -11.99
N ALA A 346 19.00 -12.42 -12.81
CA ALA A 346 19.15 -11.01 -12.41
C ALA A 346 17.89 -10.15 -12.61
N HIS A 347 17.12 -10.37 -13.69
CA HIS A 347 16.01 -9.50 -14.09
C HIS A 347 14.86 -10.23 -14.78
N ALA A 348 14.48 -11.43 -14.29
CA ALA A 348 13.30 -12.14 -14.80
C ALA A 348 12.08 -11.23 -14.85
N MET A 349 11.35 -11.28 -15.96
CA MET A 349 10.28 -10.34 -16.29
C MET A 349 9.08 -11.03 -16.94
N LEU A 350 7.92 -10.39 -16.86
CA LEU A 350 6.72 -10.85 -17.55
C LEU A 350 6.93 -10.93 -19.08
N PRO A 351 6.38 -11.93 -19.77
CA PRO A 351 6.60 -12.15 -21.21
C PRO A 351 5.86 -11.14 -22.12
N THR A 352 5.26 -10.08 -21.56
CA THR A 352 4.30 -9.18 -22.24
C THR A 352 4.90 -8.42 -23.43
N GLN A 353 6.18 -8.08 -23.38
CA GLN A 353 6.91 -7.39 -24.46
C GLN A 353 7.81 -8.33 -25.28
N GLY A 354 7.89 -9.61 -24.91
CA GLY A 354 8.80 -10.57 -25.54
C GLY A 354 10.30 -10.21 -25.41
N GLN A 355 10.68 -9.46 -24.37
CA GLN A 355 12.03 -8.90 -24.21
C GLN A 355 13.00 -9.74 -23.35
N GLY A 356 12.54 -10.71 -22.55
CA GLY A 356 13.41 -11.43 -21.59
C GLY A 356 14.65 -12.09 -22.23
N ALA A 357 14.46 -12.85 -23.32
CA ALA A 357 15.58 -13.44 -24.05
C ALA A 357 16.47 -12.39 -24.73
N SER A 358 15.88 -11.31 -25.25
CA SER A 358 16.63 -10.20 -25.83
C SER A 358 17.52 -9.52 -24.78
N GLN A 359 17.05 -9.32 -23.55
CA GLN A 359 17.82 -8.72 -22.47
C GLN A 359 18.97 -9.65 -22.01
N ALA A 360 18.77 -10.97 -21.97
CA ALA A 360 19.86 -11.91 -21.73
C ALA A 360 20.95 -11.88 -22.81
N ILE A 361 20.57 -11.63 -24.07
CA ILE A 361 21.51 -11.41 -25.19
C ILE A 361 22.26 -10.09 -25.02
N GLU A 362 21.60 -9.00 -24.63
CA GLU A 362 22.27 -7.73 -24.32
C GLU A 362 23.24 -7.85 -23.12
N ASP A 363 22.92 -8.62 -22.08
CA ASP A 363 23.85 -8.89 -20.96
C ASP A 363 25.08 -9.68 -21.43
N SER A 364 24.87 -10.66 -22.31
CA SER A 364 25.93 -11.48 -22.89
C SER A 364 26.84 -10.63 -23.79
N GLU A 365 26.26 -9.70 -24.55
CA GLU A 365 27.02 -8.75 -25.38
C GLU A 365 27.83 -7.77 -24.53
N ALA A 366 27.29 -7.29 -23.40
CA ALA A 366 28.07 -6.51 -22.44
C ALA A 366 29.23 -7.32 -21.83
N LEU A 367 28.99 -8.58 -21.45
CA LEU A 367 30.06 -9.48 -21.02
C LEU A 367 31.16 -9.60 -22.08
N GLY A 368 30.81 -9.85 -23.34
CA GLY A 368 31.79 -9.88 -24.43
C GLY A 368 32.57 -8.56 -24.57
N ALA A 369 31.85 -7.43 -24.59
CA ALA A 369 32.43 -6.10 -24.85
C ALA A 369 33.39 -5.62 -23.74
N PHE A 370 33.08 -5.86 -22.46
CA PHE A 370 33.92 -5.44 -21.33
C PHE A 370 35.04 -6.43 -21.00
N PHE A 371 34.90 -7.72 -21.36
CA PHE A 371 36.00 -8.68 -21.23
C PHE A 371 36.91 -8.75 -22.47
N ASP A 372 36.56 -8.13 -23.60
CA ASP A 372 37.27 -8.23 -24.89
C ASP A 372 38.80 -8.10 -24.76
N GLU A 373 39.26 -7.08 -24.02
CA GLU A 373 40.68 -6.75 -23.81
C GLU A 373 41.37 -7.63 -22.72
N ILE A 374 40.61 -8.49 -22.02
CA ILE A 374 41.10 -9.38 -20.96
C ILE A 374 41.45 -10.76 -21.54
N ILE A 375 42.75 -11.03 -21.68
CA ILE A 375 43.30 -12.26 -22.28
C ILE A 375 43.86 -13.22 -21.20
N GLU A 376 44.46 -12.69 -20.13
CA GLU A 376 44.96 -13.45 -18.98
C GLU A 376 44.00 -13.31 -17.78
N PRO A 377 44.05 -14.21 -16.77
CA PRO A 377 43.29 -14.08 -15.53
C PRO A 377 43.44 -12.67 -14.92
N PRO A 378 42.36 -11.88 -14.83
CA PRO A 378 42.44 -10.50 -14.36
C PRO A 378 42.75 -10.44 -12.85
N SER A 379 43.40 -9.35 -12.43
CA SER A 379 43.49 -9.00 -11.01
C SER A 379 42.09 -8.77 -10.44
N ALA A 380 41.95 -8.88 -9.11
CA ALA A 380 40.66 -8.66 -8.45
C ALA A 380 40.08 -7.26 -8.76
N GLU A 381 40.94 -6.23 -8.81
CA GLU A 381 40.55 -4.85 -9.13
C GLU A 381 40.01 -4.70 -10.56
N VAL A 382 40.74 -5.24 -11.55
CA VAL A 382 40.32 -5.20 -12.97
C VAL A 382 39.01 -5.96 -13.17
N LEU A 383 38.88 -7.13 -12.54
CA LEU A 383 37.66 -7.94 -12.61
C LEU A 383 36.47 -7.22 -11.96
N THR A 384 36.62 -6.72 -10.73
CA THR A 384 35.54 -5.99 -10.03
C THR A 384 35.12 -4.75 -10.83
N LYS A 385 36.06 -4.03 -11.45
CA LYS A 385 35.74 -2.89 -12.31
C LYS A 385 34.95 -3.30 -13.55
N ALA A 386 35.36 -4.35 -14.26
CA ALA A 386 34.63 -4.86 -15.42
C ALA A 386 33.20 -5.32 -15.06
N LEU A 387 33.02 -6.01 -13.93
CA LEU A 387 31.69 -6.45 -13.47
C LEU A 387 30.79 -5.27 -13.06
N GLU A 388 31.35 -4.25 -12.41
CA GLU A 388 30.64 -3.01 -12.08
C GLU A 388 30.23 -2.23 -13.34
N ASP A 389 31.09 -2.12 -14.34
CA ASP A 389 30.76 -1.39 -15.58
C ASP A 389 29.65 -2.10 -16.39
N ILE A 390 29.69 -3.44 -16.46
CA ILE A 390 28.59 -4.25 -17.01
C ILE A 390 27.29 -4.00 -16.23
N PHE A 391 27.35 -3.98 -14.89
CA PHE A 391 26.17 -3.68 -14.07
C PHE A 391 25.64 -2.26 -14.35
N GLN A 392 26.49 -1.24 -14.35
CA GLN A 392 26.07 0.17 -14.54
C GLN A 392 25.45 0.45 -15.91
N VAL A 393 25.91 -0.21 -16.97
CA VAL A 393 25.37 -0.04 -18.33
C VAL A 393 24.07 -0.82 -18.55
N ARG A 394 23.94 -2.00 -17.93
CA ARG A 394 22.78 -2.89 -18.10
C ARG A 394 21.64 -2.61 -17.13
N TYR A 395 21.94 -2.31 -15.86
CA TYR A 395 20.97 -2.27 -14.76
C TYR A 395 19.77 -1.35 -15.02
N LYS A 396 20.02 -0.07 -15.33
CA LYS A 396 18.96 0.91 -15.61
C LYS A 396 18.07 0.46 -16.79
N ARG A 397 18.67 -0.12 -17.84
CA ARG A 397 17.97 -0.53 -19.07
C ARG A 397 17.09 -1.76 -18.85
N ALA A 398 17.63 -2.82 -18.27
CA ALA A 398 16.87 -4.05 -17.98
C ALA A 398 15.75 -3.78 -16.97
N SER A 399 16.04 -3.01 -15.91
CA SER A 399 15.04 -2.61 -14.90
C SER A 399 13.86 -1.83 -15.48
N LEU A 400 14.14 -0.92 -16.42
CA LEU A 400 13.09 -0.15 -17.08
C LEU A 400 12.20 -1.05 -17.95
N ILE A 401 12.79 -1.98 -18.69
CA ILE A 401 12.07 -2.97 -19.52
C ILE A 401 11.25 -3.94 -18.66
N GLN A 402 11.77 -4.35 -17.49
CA GLN A 402 11.03 -5.13 -16.48
C GLN A 402 9.80 -4.35 -15.98
N ALA A 403 9.96 -3.07 -15.64
CA ALA A 403 8.85 -2.20 -15.20
C ALA A 403 7.77 -2.02 -16.28
N TYR A 404 8.14 -1.73 -17.53
CA TYR A 404 7.17 -1.61 -18.62
C TYR A 404 6.53 -2.95 -19.00
N SER A 405 7.22 -4.08 -18.77
CA SER A 405 6.62 -5.41 -18.96
C SER A 405 5.49 -5.67 -17.95
N ARG A 406 5.59 -5.13 -16.73
CA ARG A 406 4.50 -5.11 -15.74
C ARG A 406 3.37 -4.15 -16.14
N GLN A 407 3.69 -2.97 -16.67
CA GLN A 407 2.66 -2.03 -17.18
C GLN A 407 1.86 -2.66 -18.33
N ALA A 408 2.51 -3.35 -19.27
CA ALA A 408 1.88 -4.06 -20.38
C ALA A 408 1.16 -5.38 -19.96
N ALA A 409 1.12 -5.71 -18.66
CA ALA A 409 0.28 -6.78 -18.11
C ALA A 409 -1.06 -6.27 -17.55
N LYS A 410 -1.20 -4.96 -17.31
CA LYS A 410 -2.45 -4.37 -16.80
C LYS A 410 -3.62 -4.56 -17.78
N PRO A 411 -4.88 -4.52 -17.31
CA PRO A 411 -6.07 -4.67 -18.15
C PRO A 411 -6.04 -3.81 -19.41
N ALA A 412 -6.24 -4.43 -20.56
CA ALA A 412 -6.06 -3.82 -21.88
C ALA A 412 -7.34 -3.16 -22.45
N THR A 413 -8.44 -3.26 -21.69
CA THR A 413 -9.68 -2.48 -21.86
C THR A 413 -10.11 -1.93 -20.49
N ALA A 414 -10.95 -0.90 -20.46
CA ALA A 414 -11.61 -0.48 -19.21
C ALA A 414 -12.72 -1.48 -18.80
N GLN A 415 -13.03 -1.58 -17.51
CA GLN A 415 -14.00 -2.55 -16.99
C GLN A 415 -15.39 -2.32 -17.59
N GLY A 416 -15.94 -3.32 -18.29
CA GLY A 416 -17.21 -3.23 -19.03
C GLY A 416 -17.12 -2.52 -20.40
N ASN A 417 -15.93 -2.07 -20.82
CA ASN A 417 -15.69 -1.49 -22.14
C ASN A 417 -14.96 -2.49 -23.06
N LYS A 418 -15.35 -2.52 -24.33
CA LYS A 418 -14.79 -3.39 -25.38
C LYS A 418 -13.79 -2.68 -26.31
N VAL A 419 -13.56 -1.38 -26.09
CA VAL A 419 -12.52 -0.61 -26.77
C VAL A 419 -11.15 -1.01 -26.21
N VAL A 420 -10.29 -1.54 -27.09
CA VAL A 420 -8.90 -1.89 -26.77
C VAL A 420 -8.05 -0.63 -26.77
N THR A 421 -7.37 -0.34 -25.67
CA THR A 421 -6.54 0.87 -25.49
C THR A 421 -5.03 0.59 -25.52
N MET A 422 -4.64 -0.69 -25.66
CA MET A 422 -3.24 -1.14 -25.69
C MET A 422 -2.52 -0.76 -27.00
N LYS A 423 -1.29 -0.22 -26.89
CA LYS A 423 -0.39 0.09 -28.01
C LYS A 423 0.94 -0.70 -27.91
N PRO A 424 1.03 -1.90 -28.52
CA PRO A 424 2.25 -2.73 -28.50
C PRO A 424 3.53 -2.06 -29.03
N ASP A 425 3.38 -1.03 -29.87
CA ASP A 425 4.45 -0.28 -30.52
C ASP A 425 5.01 0.90 -29.71
N GLU A 426 4.28 1.36 -28.68
CA GLU A 426 4.57 2.58 -27.90
C GLU A 426 5.99 2.62 -27.32
N PHE A 427 6.54 1.45 -26.94
CA PHE A 427 7.88 1.34 -26.37
C PHE A 427 8.92 0.66 -27.28
N MET A 428 8.58 0.40 -28.54
CA MET A 428 9.48 -0.31 -29.46
C MET A 428 10.77 0.46 -29.76
N ASP A 429 10.75 1.79 -29.83
CA ASP A 429 11.96 2.56 -30.11
C ASP A 429 13.03 2.38 -29.02
N PHE A 430 12.65 2.43 -27.75
CA PHE A 430 13.60 2.16 -26.65
C PHE A 430 14.06 0.71 -26.63
N ASN A 431 13.14 -0.23 -26.87
CA ASN A 431 13.45 -1.66 -26.91
C ASN A 431 14.47 -1.99 -28.01
N CYS A 432 14.26 -1.52 -29.23
CA CYS A 432 14.97 -1.99 -30.42
C CYS A 432 16.28 -1.25 -30.76
N ARG A 433 16.52 -0.05 -30.21
CA ARG A 433 17.67 0.83 -30.57
C ARG A 433 18.97 0.56 -29.79
N TYR A 434 19.09 -0.54 -29.03
CA TYR A 434 20.36 -0.90 -28.41
C TYR A 434 21.27 -1.57 -29.44
N ASP A 435 22.42 -0.95 -29.71
CA ASP A 435 23.42 -1.44 -30.67
C ASP A 435 24.66 -2.07 -30.00
N GLY A 436 24.84 -1.85 -28.70
CA GLY A 436 25.89 -2.48 -27.91
C GLY A 436 26.19 -1.78 -26.60
N ALA A 437 26.95 -2.44 -25.72
CA ALA A 437 27.18 -1.94 -24.37
C ALA A 437 28.08 -0.70 -24.34
N LYS A 438 29.20 -0.71 -25.08
CA LYS A 438 30.13 0.44 -25.15
C LYS A 438 29.43 1.65 -25.81
N GLU A 439 28.64 1.42 -26.85
CA GLU A 439 27.85 2.45 -27.53
C GLU A 439 26.73 3.01 -26.64
N TRP A 440 26.04 2.15 -25.88
CA TRP A 440 25.00 2.55 -24.93
C TRP A 440 25.56 3.35 -23.74
N GLN A 441 26.77 3.01 -23.28
CA GLN A 441 27.48 3.80 -22.28
C GLN A 441 27.81 5.21 -22.80
N GLN A 442 28.39 5.32 -24.00
CA GLN A 442 28.72 6.62 -24.60
C GLN A 442 27.48 7.50 -24.82
N LEU A 443 26.37 6.91 -25.29
CA LEU A 443 25.09 7.61 -25.42
C LEU A 443 24.54 8.08 -24.07
N ARG A 444 24.75 7.31 -22.99
CA ARG A 444 24.34 7.70 -21.65
C ARG A 444 25.18 8.88 -21.14
N GLU A 445 26.50 8.80 -21.24
CA GLU A 445 27.43 9.85 -20.82
C GLU A 445 27.17 11.17 -21.58
N TYR A 446 27.02 11.11 -22.91
CA TYR A 446 26.67 12.27 -23.73
C TYR A 446 25.36 12.97 -23.30
N ASN A 447 24.32 12.19 -22.98
CA ASN A 447 23.03 12.72 -22.53
C ASN A 447 23.03 13.22 -21.06
N GLU A 448 23.89 12.65 -20.21
CA GLU A 448 24.09 13.14 -18.83
C GLU A 448 24.85 14.49 -18.82
N ASP A 449 25.81 14.72 -19.73
CA ASP A 449 26.55 15.99 -19.86
C ASP A 449 25.76 17.14 -20.53
N HIS A 450 24.84 16.84 -21.46
CA HIS A 450 24.15 17.86 -22.30
C HIS A 450 22.74 18.26 -21.81
N ALA A 451 22.45 18.05 -20.52
CA ALA A 451 21.27 18.56 -19.79
C ALA A 451 19.91 18.42 -20.53
N SER A 452 19.76 17.36 -21.33
CA SER A 452 18.51 17.02 -22.01
C SER A 452 18.46 15.52 -22.34
N LEU A 453 18.36 14.70 -21.29
CA LEU A 453 17.59 13.46 -21.44
C LEU A 453 16.24 13.83 -22.07
N PRO A 454 15.73 13.09 -23.07
CA PRO A 454 14.40 13.33 -23.59
C PRO A 454 13.41 13.18 -22.43
N GLN A 455 12.86 14.32 -21.99
CA GLN A 455 11.71 14.34 -21.10
C GLN A 455 10.54 13.78 -21.89
N PHE A 456 10.34 12.46 -21.81
CA PHE A 456 9.10 11.83 -22.19
C PHE A 456 8.03 12.21 -21.15
N SER A 457 7.51 13.42 -21.31
CA SER A 457 6.34 13.89 -20.60
C SER A 457 5.17 12.93 -20.82
N PRO A 458 4.37 12.60 -19.79
CA PRO A 458 3.11 11.92 -20.01
C PRO A 458 2.21 12.81 -20.87
N ILE A 459 1.78 12.31 -22.03
CA ILE A 459 0.96 13.11 -22.96
C ILE A 459 -0.46 13.21 -22.40
N THR A 460 -0.73 14.31 -21.69
CA THR A 460 -2.09 14.84 -21.54
C THR A 460 -2.58 15.34 -22.88
N THR A 461 -3.71 14.81 -23.36
CA THR A 461 -4.38 15.29 -24.56
C THR A 461 -5.43 16.34 -24.21
N THR A 462 -5.12 17.61 -24.46
CA THR A 462 -6.13 18.65 -24.74
C THR A 462 -5.66 19.51 -25.91
N PRO A 463 -6.54 19.88 -26.84
CA PRO A 463 -6.16 20.63 -28.03
C PRO A 463 -6.06 22.13 -27.72
N ASP A 464 -5.11 22.82 -28.36
CA ASP A 464 -5.46 24.11 -28.95
C ASP A 464 -4.59 24.47 -30.16
N SER A 465 -4.96 25.58 -30.76
CA SER A 465 -4.79 25.97 -32.15
C SER A 465 -3.68 27.01 -32.35
N SER A 466 -3.40 27.34 -33.63
CA SER A 466 -2.47 28.38 -34.09
C SER A 466 -0.97 27.99 -33.99
N LEU A 467 -0.06 28.30 -34.93
CA LEU A 467 -0.12 29.14 -36.14
C LEU A 467 0.79 28.57 -37.27
N SER A 468 0.60 29.14 -38.46
CA SER A 468 1.41 29.06 -39.68
C SER A 468 2.94 29.02 -39.49
N ASP A 469 3.67 28.25 -40.32
CA ASP A 469 4.15 28.84 -41.60
C ASP A 469 4.77 27.86 -42.64
N LEU A 470 4.82 28.34 -43.88
CA LEU A 470 5.70 27.98 -45.01
C LEU A 470 5.55 26.64 -45.79
N SER A 471 5.00 26.82 -47.01
CA SER A 471 5.45 26.25 -48.30
C SER A 471 5.01 24.85 -48.75
N VAL A 472 4.07 24.82 -49.70
CA VAL A 472 3.80 23.71 -50.65
C VAL A 472 3.82 24.30 -52.08
N PRO A 473 4.39 23.63 -53.10
CA PRO A 473 4.42 24.13 -54.49
C PRO A 473 3.04 24.04 -55.19
N PRO A 474 2.84 24.75 -56.33
CA PRO A 474 1.51 25.09 -56.81
C PRO A 474 0.88 24.11 -57.80
N ALA A 475 -0.46 24.00 -57.74
CA ALA A 475 -1.32 23.59 -58.85
C ALA A 475 -2.73 24.23 -58.72
N THR A 476 -2.89 25.37 -59.39
CA THR A 476 -4.01 25.72 -60.30
C THR A 476 -5.49 25.56 -59.90
N GLU A 477 -6.16 26.72 -59.85
CA GLU A 477 -7.40 27.08 -60.59
C GLU A 477 -8.83 26.81 -60.03
N TYR A 478 -9.57 27.92 -59.83
CA TYR A 478 -11.04 28.15 -59.91
C TYR A 478 -12.02 27.22 -59.13
N SER A 479 -13.18 27.64 -58.59
CA SER A 479 -13.84 28.95 -58.37
C SER A 479 -15.10 28.79 -57.50
N GLY A 480 -15.71 29.90 -57.02
CA GLY A 480 -17.17 29.95 -56.76
C GLY A 480 -17.70 30.02 -55.31
N GLY A 481 -17.76 31.22 -54.75
CA GLY A 481 -19.02 31.96 -54.47
C GLY A 481 -20.05 31.50 -53.42
N HIS A 482 -20.32 32.40 -52.44
CA HIS A 482 -21.58 32.65 -51.68
C HIS A 482 -22.16 31.50 -50.79
N GLY A 483 -22.85 31.75 -49.67
CA GLY A 483 -23.10 32.97 -48.90
C GLY A 483 -24.43 32.94 -48.09
N ILE A 484 -24.51 33.74 -47.03
CA ILE A 484 -25.75 34.42 -46.51
C ILE A 484 -26.70 33.67 -45.52
N TYR A 485 -26.68 34.15 -44.25
CA TYR A 485 -27.77 34.52 -43.31
C TYR A 485 -28.71 33.50 -42.55
N ASP A 486 -28.64 33.66 -41.21
CA ASP A 486 -29.69 33.91 -40.19
C ASP A 486 -30.76 32.93 -39.65
N SER A 487 -30.69 32.79 -38.30
CA SER A 487 -31.76 32.98 -37.28
C SER A 487 -32.90 31.96 -37.03
N ASN A 488 -33.11 31.72 -35.72
CA ASN A 488 -34.34 31.43 -34.97
C ASN A 488 -35.41 30.45 -35.51
N PHE A 489 -35.73 29.40 -34.71
CA PHE A 489 -36.95 29.37 -33.86
C PHE A 489 -36.97 28.15 -32.93
N ALA A 490 -37.80 28.20 -31.89
CA ALA A 490 -38.11 27.08 -31.00
C ALA A 490 -39.54 26.56 -31.26
N GLN A 491 -39.83 25.27 -30.98
CA GLN A 491 -41.15 24.89 -30.43
C GLN A 491 -41.21 23.49 -29.79
N GLU A 492 -42.25 23.32 -28.98
CA GLU A 492 -42.58 22.20 -28.11
C GLU A 492 -43.16 20.98 -28.84
N LEU A 493 -43.31 19.86 -28.11
CA LEU A 493 -44.45 18.96 -28.29
C LEU A 493 -44.80 18.28 -26.95
N THR A 494 -46.00 18.55 -26.44
CA THR A 494 -46.65 17.90 -25.29
C THR A 494 -47.73 16.93 -25.75
N LEU A 495 -48.07 15.93 -24.93
CA LEU A 495 -49.32 15.14 -25.01
C LEU A 495 -49.61 14.48 -23.65
N ASP A 496 -50.89 14.43 -23.28
CA ASP A 496 -51.48 14.14 -21.95
C ASP A 496 -52.97 13.76 -22.20
N PRO A 497 -53.86 13.39 -21.22
CA PRO A 497 -53.80 12.48 -20.06
C PRO A 497 -55.01 11.47 -20.03
N PHE A 498 -55.48 11.05 -18.82
CA PHE A 498 -56.72 10.28 -18.43
C PHE A 498 -56.64 8.73 -18.33
N LEU A 499 -57.28 8.01 -17.37
CA LEU A 499 -58.37 8.28 -16.38
C LEU A 499 -58.11 7.60 -14.99
N PRO A 500 -58.90 7.87 -13.91
CA PRO A 500 -58.66 7.46 -12.50
C PRO A 500 -59.72 6.47 -11.90
N ASP A 501 -59.83 6.47 -10.55
CA ASP A 501 -60.81 5.81 -9.64
C ASP A 501 -60.52 4.33 -9.22
N THR A 502 -60.71 3.88 -7.96
CA THR A 502 -61.15 4.50 -6.68
C THR A 502 -60.58 3.78 -5.43
N VAL A 503 -60.79 4.38 -4.23
CA VAL A 503 -60.19 4.13 -2.88
C VAL A 503 -61.31 3.60 -1.94
N PRO A 504 -61.12 2.75 -0.86
CA PRO A 504 -60.60 3.26 0.45
C PRO A 504 -60.04 2.29 1.57
N VAL A 505 -59.11 2.82 2.43
CA VAL A 505 -59.19 2.92 3.93
C VAL A 505 -59.15 1.65 4.82
N TYR A 506 -58.48 1.51 5.99
CA TYR A 506 -57.45 2.19 6.86
C TYR A 506 -57.06 1.14 7.99
N PRO A 507 -56.28 1.43 9.07
CA PRO A 507 -54.98 2.11 9.23
C PRO A 507 -53.95 1.39 10.18
N ASN A 508 -52.69 1.87 10.23
CA ASN A 508 -51.80 1.98 11.44
C ASN A 508 -51.36 0.71 12.22
N LEU A 509 -50.23 0.62 12.95
CA LEU A 509 -48.99 1.38 13.26
C LEU A 509 -48.02 0.30 13.84
N ASN A 510 -46.69 0.22 13.65
CA ASN A 510 -45.62 1.21 13.54
C ASN A 510 -44.51 0.71 12.59
N ASN A 511 -43.90 1.60 11.82
CA ASN A 511 -42.66 1.33 11.06
C ASN A 511 -41.55 2.29 11.55
N PHE A 512 -40.35 1.76 11.78
CA PHE A 512 -39.12 2.55 11.94
C PHE A 512 -38.35 2.61 10.60
N PRO A 513 -37.65 3.70 10.26
CA PRO A 513 -36.84 3.76 9.04
C PRO A 513 -35.55 2.93 9.17
N ALA A 514 -35.48 1.82 8.44
CA ALA A 514 -34.34 0.90 8.41
C ALA A 514 -33.11 1.43 7.63
N PHE A 515 -32.64 2.64 7.96
CA PHE A 515 -31.31 3.15 7.55
C PHE A 515 -30.30 3.08 8.71
N PHE A 516 -30.68 3.54 9.91
CA PHE A 516 -29.79 3.51 11.07
C PHE A 516 -29.30 2.09 11.43
N GLU A 517 -30.02 1.03 11.07
CA GLU A 517 -29.59 -0.36 11.25
C GLU A 517 -28.52 -0.86 10.27
N GLN A 518 -28.41 -0.31 9.06
CA GLN A 518 -27.54 -0.91 8.01
C GLN A 518 -26.08 -0.43 8.04
N VAL A 519 -25.78 0.60 8.84
CA VAL A 519 -24.41 0.88 9.33
C VAL A 519 -24.08 -0.02 10.54
N MET A 520 -25.08 -0.75 11.06
CA MET A 520 -25.13 -1.31 12.41
C MET A 520 -25.68 -2.77 12.45
N LEU A 521 -25.31 -3.65 11.50
CA LEU A 521 -26.12 -4.79 10.98
C LEU A 521 -25.42 -5.39 9.73
N PRO A 522 -24.48 -6.35 9.88
CA PRO A 522 -24.63 -7.60 9.14
C PRO A 522 -24.67 -8.83 10.04
N ASN A 523 -25.61 -9.75 9.74
CA ASN A 523 -25.77 -11.04 10.39
C ASN A 523 -24.83 -12.10 9.79
N VAL A 524 -24.51 -13.09 10.63
CA VAL A 524 -23.80 -14.33 10.30
C VAL A 524 -24.82 -15.47 10.32
N GLU A 525 -24.66 -16.48 9.46
CA GLU A 525 -24.67 -17.92 9.81
C GLU A 525 -24.82 -18.83 8.57
N MET A 526 -23.98 -19.88 8.51
CA MET A 526 -24.42 -21.27 8.35
C MET A 526 -23.27 -22.22 8.71
N GLU A 527 -23.63 -23.46 9.07
CA GLU A 527 -22.89 -24.34 9.98
C GLU A 527 -21.90 -25.32 9.30
N ILE A 528 -21.08 -25.95 10.14
CA ILE A 528 -20.15 -27.05 9.83
C ILE A 528 -20.80 -28.38 10.21
N PRO A 529 -20.57 -29.47 9.46
CA PRO A 529 -20.49 -30.81 10.07
C PRO A 529 -19.10 -31.48 9.96
N GLN A 530 -18.74 -32.09 11.09
CA GLN A 530 -17.80 -33.18 11.40
C GLN A 530 -17.64 -34.27 10.29
N GLU A 531 -16.61 -35.15 10.22
CA GLU A 531 -15.53 -35.52 11.16
C GLU A 531 -14.42 -36.39 10.48
N THR A 532 -13.46 -36.89 11.28
CA THR A 532 -12.59 -38.08 11.10
C THR A 532 -11.16 -38.00 10.52
N GLN A 533 -10.21 -38.21 11.46
CA GLN A 533 -9.04 -39.11 11.42
C GLN A 533 -7.75 -38.75 10.64
N GLN A 534 -6.66 -38.62 11.42
CA GLN A 534 -5.27 -38.80 11.01
C GLN A 534 -4.99 -40.27 10.60
N PRO A 535 -3.82 -40.55 10.01
CA PRO A 535 -2.82 -41.19 10.86
C PRO A 535 -1.42 -40.54 10.83
N ARG A 536 -0.63 -40.90 11.84
CA ARG A 536 0.70 -40.37 12.17
C ARG A 536 1.84 -41.04 11.40
N GLY A 537 2.96 -40.32 11.34
CA GLY A 537 4.32 -40.87 11.44
C GLY A 537 5.12 -40.82 10.13
N VAL A 538 6.45 -40.81 10.14
CA VAL A 538 7.40 -41.51 11.03
C VAL A 538 8.81 -40.91 10.86
N PHE A 539 9.63 -40.87 11.93
CA PHE A 539 11.01 -40.31 12.04
C PHE A 539 11.12 -38.78 11.86
N ASP A 540 11.62 -37.98 12.81
CA ASP A 540 12.40 -38.21 14.03
C ASP A 540 13.74 -38.94 13.81
N PHE A 541 14.79 -38.15 13.60
CA PHE A 541 16.20 -38.50 13.87
C PHE A 541 17.02 -37.20 14.08
N MET A 542 17.29 -36.90 15.35
CA MET A 542 18.65 -36.80 15.94
C MET A 542 19.83 -36.56 14.95
N LEU A 543 20.81 -35.67 15.19
CA LEU A 543 21.33 -35.10 16.44
C LEU A 543 21.98 -33.71 16.22
N ASP A 544 21.95 -32.87 17.26
CA ASP A 544 22.95 -31.82 17.51
C ASP A 544 24.22 -32.42 18.14
N THR A 545 25.38 -31.85 17.77
CA THR A 545 26.68 -31.89 18.47
C THR A 545 27.51 -30.74 17.85
N ASP A 546 28.17 -29.83 18.57
CA ASP A 546 28.53 -29.80 20.00
C ASP A 546 28.77 -28.36 20.52
N PHE A 547 28.45 -28.13 21.81
CA PHE A 547 29.08 -27.23 22.81
C PHE A 547 29.39 -25.76 22.44
N ILE A 548 29.11 -24.75 23.28
CA ILE A 548 29.55 -24.61 24.68
C ILE A 548 28.49 -23.97 25.60
N SER A 549 28.41 -24.50 26.82
CA SER A 549 27.88 -23.93 28.08
C SER A 549 28.60 -24.68 29.22
N PRO A 550 28.53 -24.32 30.52
CA PRO A 550 27.65 -23.37 31.23
C PRO A 550 28.49 -22.23 31.88
N GLU A 551 28.09 -21.44 32.90
CA GLU A 551 26.89 -21.35 33.78
C GLU A 551 26.51 -19.86 33.97
N ASN A 552 25.34 -19.45 34.49
CA ASN A 552 24.12 -20.14 34.92
C ASN A 552 22.91 -19.44 34.27
N ASP A 553 21.84 -20.19 33.97
CA ASP A 553 20.48 -19.68 33.77
C ASP A 553 19.53 -20.62 34.52
N LEU A 554 19.02 -20.18 35.68
CA LEU A 554 18.36 -21.05 36.66
C LEU A 554 16.86 -20.72 36.88
N PHE A 555 16.38 -19.59 36.34
CA PHE A 555 14.98 -19.16 36.36
C PHE A 555 14.72 -18.13 35.23
N ASP A 556 13.76 -18.24 34.32
CA ASP A 556 12.76 -19.29 34.06
C ASP A 556 12.16 -19.04 32.66
N THR A 557 12.13 -20.04 31.77
CA THR A 557 11.61 -19.92 30.39
C THR A 557 10.12 -20.28 30.27
N ASN A 558 9.44 -20.66 31.36
CA ASN A 558 8.08 -21.20 31.32
C ASN A 558 6.93 -20.16 31.39
N PHE A 559 7.19 -18.88 31.11
CA PHE A 559 6.22 -17.80 31.37
C PHE A 559 5.10 -17.68 30.31
N MET A 560 5.42 -17.80 29.02
CA MET A 560 4.46 -17.57 27.93
C MET A 560 3.25 -18.52 27.88
N PRO A 561 3.31 -19.82 28.25
CA PRO A 561 2.16 -20.72 28.13
C PRO A 561 1.17 -20.60 29.29
N ASP A 562 1.64 -20.29 30.50
CA ASP A 562 0.77 -20.02 31.65
C ASP A 562 0.00 -18.69 31.51
N LEU A 563 0.43 -17.82 30.60
CA LEU A 563 -0.25 -16.58 30.24
C LEU A 563 -1.61 -16.82 29.58
N ASP A 564 -1.71 -17.81 28.69
CA ASP A 564 -2.96 -18.13 27.99
C ASP A 564 -3.97 -18.79 28.92
N ARG A 565 -3.52 -19.59 29.90
CA ARG A 565 -4.39 -20.17 30.93
C ARG A 565 -5.10 -19.09 31.77
N ILE A 566 -4.44 -17.95 32.02
CA ILE A 566 -5.04 -16.76 32.67
C ILE A 566 -6.08 -16.10 31.74
N LEU A 567 -5.88 -16.17 30.43
CA LEU A 567 -6.78 -15.61 29.41
C LEU A 567 -7.96 -16.51 29.07
N ASP A 568 -7.96 -17.80 29.45
CA ASP A 568 -9.02 -18.78 29.14
C ASP A 568 -9.99 -19.09 30.32
N THR A 569 -9.56 -19.08 31.58
CA THR A 569 -10.42 -19.43 32.74
C THR A 569 -11.61 -18.48 32.91
N GLY A 570 -12.86 -18.95 32.72
CA GLY A 570 -14.10 -18.15 32.84
C GLY A 570 -14.30 -17.46 34.20
N PRO A 571 -15.28 -16.53 34.33
CA PRO A 571 -15.50 -15.74 35.54
C PRO A 571 -16.14 -16.57 36.68
N SER A 572 -15.39 -17.53 37.21
CA SER A 572 -15.75 -18.29 38.41
C SER A 572 -15.09 -17.68 39.64
N ILE A 573 -15.91 -17.39 40.65
CA ILE A 573 -15.46 -16.97 41.97
C ILE A 573 -15.22 -18.24 42.80
N CYS A 574 -13.98 -18.46 43.23
CA CYS A 574 -13.58 -19.41 44.26
C CYS A 574 -14.03 -20.88 44.05
N GLY A 575 -13.15 -21.72 43.52
CA GLY A 575 -13.37 -23.17 43.46
C GLY A 575 -12.16 -23.91 42.90
N SER A 576 -11.60 -24.83 43.68
CA SER A 576 -10.56 -25.76 43.25
C SER A 576 -11.17 -26.94 42.49
N GLU A 577 -10.71 -27.22 41.27
CA GLU A 577 -10.58 -28.59 40.72
C GLU A 577 -9.85 -28.63 39.34
N ASP A 578 -9.26 -29.79 39.05
CA ASP A 578 -8.77 -30.28 37.74
C ASP A 578 -7.65 -29.55 36.97
N LEU A 579 -6.46 -29.56 37.57
CA LEU A 579 -5.17 -29.37 36.89
C LEU A 579 -4.66 -30.65 36.18
N GLN A 580 -5.43 -31.24 35.27
CA GLN A 580 -4.99 -32.36 34.42
C GLN A 580 -5.47 -32.27 32.96
N ASN A 581 -4.85 -31.39 32.16
CA ASN A 581 -4.42 -31.71 30.78
C ASN A 581 -3.64 -30.57 30.08
N SER A 582 -2.86 -30.97 29.06
CA SER A 582 -2.05 -30.15 28.14
C SER A 582 -1.07 -29.12 28.74
N GLN A 583 0.22 -29.42 28.61
CA GLN A 583 1.26 -28.40 28.47
C GLN A 583 1.13 -27.81 27.05
N LEU A 584 0.58 -26.59 26.94
CA LEU A 584 0.81 -25.78 25.75
C LEU A 584 2.24 -25.24 25.82
N GLY A 585 2.88 -25.00 24.68
CA GLY A 585 4.22 -24.40 24.62
C GLY A 585 4.18 -22.90 24.32
N ASP A 586 5.30 -22.20 24.54
CA ASP A 586 5.53 -20.79 24.16
C ASP A 586 5.09 -20.46 22.73
N HIS A 587 5.19 -21.46 21.85
CA HIS A 587 4.87 -21.36 20.44
C HIS A 587 3.37 -21.15 20.16
N GLU A 588 2.48 -21.62 21.04
CA GLU A 588 1.04 -21.44 20.90
C GLU A 588 0.58 -20.05 21.35
N SER A 589 1.09 -19.53 22.48
CA SER A 589 0.60 -18.25 23.04
C SER A 589 0.96 -17.03 22.18
N ALA A 590 2.20 -16.96 21.70
CA ALA A 590 2.59 -15.91 20.76
C ALA A 590 1.79 -16.00 19.44
N SER A 591 1.42 -17.22 19.03
CA SER A 591 0.57 -17.47 17.86
C SER A 591 -0.88 -17.03 18.08
N ARG A 592 -1.48 -17.29 19.26
CA ARG A 592 -2.83 -16.81 19.61
C ARG A 592 -2.92 -15.29 19.61
N ARG A 593 -1.96 -14.59 20.22
CA ARG A 593 -1.92 -13.10 20.20
C ARG A 593 -1.79 -12.57 18.77
N ALA A 594 -0.88 -13.12 17.97
CA ALA A 594 -0.76 -12.79 16.55
C ALA A 594 -2.04 -13.06 15.74
N ALA A 595 -2.76 -14.15 16.02
CA ALA A 595 -4.03 -14.47 15.38
C ALA A 595 -5.15 -13.49 15.77
N ALA A 596 -5.21 -13.05 17.03
CA ALA A 596 -6.11 -12.00 17.48
C ALA A 596 -5.77 -10.66 16.81
N PHE A 597 -4.49 -10.27 16.75
CA PHE A 597 -4.08 -9.03 16.07
C PHE A 597 -4.41 -9.03 14.57
N ARG A 598 -4.31 -10.17 13.86
CA ARG A 598 -4.76 -10.28 12.45
C ARG A 598 -6.26 -10.02 12.26
N LYS A 599 -7.08 -10.26 13.29
CA LYS A 599 -8.53 -9.96 13.30
C LYS A 599 -8.84 -8.51 13.70
N SER A 600 -7.87 -7.75 14.21
CA SER A 600 -8.03 -6.33 14.57
C SER A 600 -8.14 -5.41 13.34
N PHE A 601 -8.53 -4.15 13.58
CA PHE A 601 -8.70 -3.13 12.54
C PHE A 601 -7.38 -2.64 11.89
N TRP A 602 -6.21 -2.96 12.47
CA TRP A 602 -4.91 -2.42 12.07
C TRP A 602 -4.40 -2.86 10.68
N LEU A 603 -4.82 -4.03 10.19
CA LEU A 603 -4.32 -4.62 8.95
C LEU A 603 -5.46 -4.86 7.97
N TRP A 604 -5.48 -4.11 6.87
CA TRP A 604 -6.26 -4.44 5.67
C TRP A 604 -5.38 -5.22 4.70
N VAL A 605 -5.90 -6.35 4.21
CA VAL A 605 -5.35 -7.05 3.05
C VAL A 605 -6.34 -6.82 1.91
N PRO A 606 -5.96 -6.14 0.82
CA PRO A 606 -6.87 -5.87 -0.29
C PRO A 606 -7.33 -7.16 -0.95
N GLU A 607 -8.64 -7.36 -1.03
CA GLU A 607 -9.24 -8.46 -1.80
C GLU A 607 -9.29 -8.10 -3.29
N LYS A 608 -9.20 -9.10 -4.17
CA LYS A 608 -9.31 -8.85 -5.62
C LYS A 608 -10.68 -8.26 -5.94
N ASN A 609 -10.71 -7.27 -6.82
CA ASN A 609 -11.90 -6.52 -7.23
C ASN A 609 -12.54 -5.66 -6.12
N GLN A 610 -11.92 -5.50 -4.94
CA GLN A 610 -12.39 -4.57 -3.92
C GLN A 610 -12.15 -3.10 -4.35
N HIS A 611 -13.22 -2.34 -4.52
CA HIS A 611 -13.25 -0.95 -4.99
C HIS A 611 -13.92 -0.02 -3.96
N ALA A 612 -13.97 1.28 -4.26
CA ALA A 612 -14.50 2.34 -3.37
C ALA A 612 -15.97 2.20 -2.92
N PHE A 613 -16.69 1.25 -3.50
CA PHE A 613 -18.12 1.00 -3.26
C PHE A 613 -18.41 -0.50 -3.08
N SER A 614 -17.41 -1.32 -2.78
CA SER A 614 -17.62 -2.76 -2.54
C SER A 614 -18.30 -3.06 -1.20
N GLU A 615 -18.06 -2.20 -0.20
CA GLU A 615 -18.68 -2.28 1.13
C GLU A 615 -20.11 -1.71 1.15
N GLU A 616 -20.42 -0.74 0.29
CA GLU A 616 -21.69 -0.01 0.27
C GLU A 616 -22.24 0.12 -1.16
N ARG A 617 -23.28 -0.68 -1.49
CA ARG A 617 -23.93 -0.68 -2.83
C ARG A 617 -25.14 0.26 -2.96
N ARG A 618 -25.52 0.96 -1.89
CA ARG A 618 -26.64 1.92 -1.87
C ARG A 618 -26.23 3.18 -1.12
N ILE A 619 -26.69 4.34 -1.59
CA ILE A 619 -26.71 5.55 -0.74
C ILE A 619 -27.77 5.30 0.33
N PRO A 620 -27.45 5.40 1.61
CA PRO A 620 -28.34 4.85 2.61
C PRO A 620 -29.26 5.93 3.26
N LEU A 621 -28.95 7.22 3.09
CA LEU A 621 -29.76 8.39 3.51
C LEU A 621 -31.20 8.37 2.97
N ARG A 622 -32.20 8.62 3.83
CA ARG A 622 -33.61 8.81 3.44
C ARG A 622 -34.25 10.01 4.15
N ASP A 623 -35.33 10.54 3.58
CA ASP A 623 -36.17 11.52 4.28
C ASP A 623 -37.03 10.77 5.31
N GLY A 624 -36.69 10.87 6.60
CA GLY A 624 -37.42 10.23 7.70
C GLY A 624 -36.58 9.90 8.94
N ASP A 625 -35.26 9.93 8.83
CA ASP A 625 -34.33 9.60 9.89
C ASP A 625 -34.24 10.70 10.97
N THR A 626 -34.41 10.34 12.25
CA THR A 626 -34.47 11.31 13.35
C THR A 626 -33.07 11.70 13.84
N ILE A 627 -32.78 13.01 13.81
CA ILE A 627 -31.53 13.57 14.37
C ILE A 627 -31.56 13.49 15.91
N PRO A 628 -30.47 13.05 16.57
CA PRO A 628 -30.40 12.96 18.02
C PRO A 628 -30.72 14.30 18.73
N PRO A 629 -31.51 14.30 19.82
CA PRO A 629 -31.95 15.54 20.49
C PRO A 629 -30.81 16.49 20.88
N LYS A 630 -29.66 15.94 21.32
CA LYS A 630 -28.46 16.73 21.67
C LYS A 630 -27.93 17.56 20.49
N HIS A 631 -27.95 17.01 19.27
CA HIS A 631 -27.54 17.75 18.08
C HIS A 631 -28.59 18.78 17.67
N ARG A 632 -29.89 18.46 17.81
CA ARG A 632 -31.00 19.40 17.54
C ARG A 632 -30.93 20.64 18.42
N ASN A 633 -30.80 20.47 19.73
CA ASN A 633 -30.69 21.58 20.68
C ASN A 633 -29.51 22.50 20.36
N ARG A 634 -28.39 21.97 19.85
CA ARG A 634 -27.23 22.79 19.48
C ARG A 634 -27.41 23.55 18.17
N LEU A 635 -28.15 23.00 17.20
CA LEU A 635 -28.55 23.75 16.01
C LEU A 635 -29.44 24.95 16.35
N GLU A 636 -30.36 24.77 17.30
CA GLU A 636 -31.23 25.83 17.80
C GLU A 636 -30.45 26.95 18.52
N VAL A 637 -29.31 26.62 19.14
CA VAL A 637 -28.37 27.60 19.73
C VAL A 637 -27.54 28.33 18.67
N LEU A 638 -27.06 27.62 17.64
CA LEU A 638 -26.18 28.21 16.61
C LEU A 638 -26.91 29.04 15.56
N GLN A 639 -28.20 28.79 15.31
CA GLN A 639 -29.05 29.56 14.39
C GLN A 639 -28.41 29.86 13.02
N ILE A 640 -27.80 28.84 12.41
CA ILE A 640 -27.08 28.95 11.12
C ILE A 640 -28.02 29.54 10.04
N PRO A 641 -27.72 30.75 9.51
CA PRO A 641 -28.56 31.43 8.54
C PRO A 641 -28.54 30.73 7.18
N GLY A 642 -29.51 31.06 6.32
CA GLY A 642 -29.64 30.48 4.98
C GLY A 642 -30.26 29.07 4.96
N LYS A 643 -30.45 28.54 3.74
CA LYS A 643 -30.97 27.20 3.46
C LYS A 643 -30.37 26.66 2.16
N LEU A 644 -30.16 25.35 2.08
CA LEU A 644 -29.74 24.66 0.88
C LEU A 644 -30.79 24.83 -0.24
N SER A 645 -30.36 25.30 -1.41
CA SER A 645 -31.23 25.44 -2.58
C SER A 645 -31.49 24.08 -3.24
N MET A 646 -32.62 23.94 -3.96
CA MET A 646 -32.88 22.75 -4.78
C MET A 646 -31.79 22.54 -5.85
N HIS A 647 -31.25 23.63 -6.42
CA HIS A 647 -30.13 23.56 -7.36
C HIS A 647 -28.88 22.94 -6.71
N SER A 648 -28.51 23.38 -5.51
CA SER A 648 -27.39 22.82 -4.75
C SER A 648 -27.61 21.35 -4.39
N ARG A 649 -28.84 20.97 -4.02
CA ARG A 649 -29.23 19.56 -3.79
C ARG A 649 -29.06 18.72 -5.06
N ASP A 650 -29.46 19.24 -6.21
CA ASP A 650 -29.32 18.55 -7.48
C ASP A 650 -27.86 18.48 -7.97
N ASP A 651 -27.02 19.46 -7.63
CA ASP A 651 -25.59 19.40 -7.90
C ASP A 651 -24.87 18.35 -7.03
N ILE A 652 -25.26 18.20 -5.75
CA ILE A 652 -24.83 17.06 -4.93
C ILE A 652 -25.29 15.74 -5.60
N PHE A 653 -26.54 15.64 -6.05
CA PHE A 653 -27.04 14.44 -6.73
C PHE A 653 -26.25 14.12 -8.01
N LYS A 654 -25.97 15.12 -8.87
CA LYS A 654 -25.12 14.97 -10.05
C LYS A 654 -23.71 14.49 -9.68
N LEU A 655 -23.12 15.05 -8.62
CA LEU A 655 -21.80 14.64 -8.13
C LEU A 655 -21.79 13.16 -7.78
N VAL A 656 -22.78 12.73 -6.98
CA VAL A 656 -22.90 11.34 -6.54
C VAL A 656 -23.10 10.40 -7.73
N VAL A 657 -23.98 10.73 -8.67
CA VAL A 657 -24.22 9.91 -9.87
C VAL A 657 -22.99 9.86 -10.79
N ARG A 658 -22.30 10.99 -11.02
CA ARG A 658 -21.04 11.05 -11.83
C ARG A 658 -19.96 10.17 -11.22
N THR A 659 -19.75 10.28 -9.90
CA THR A 659 -18.64 9.62 -9.20
C THR A 659 -18.90 8.13 -8.93
N ALA A 660 -20.16 7.74 -8.70
CA ALA A 660 -20.52 6.35 -8.48
C ALA A 660 -20.74 5.55 -9.78
N GLY A 661 -21.28 6.20 -10.83
CA GLY A 661 -21.74 5.55 -12.04
C GLY A 661 -22.75 4.43 -11.74
N SER A 662 -22.63 3.30 -12.44
CA SER A 662 -23.49 2.12 -12.25
C SER A 662 -23.20 1.30 -10.97
N ARG A 663 -22.27 1.74 -10.11
CA ARG A 663 -21.81 0.96 -8.94
C ARG A 663 -22.65 1.16 -7.68
N LEU A 664 -23.44 2.24 -7.61
CA LEU A 664 -24.40 2.51 -6.52
C LEU A 664 -25.82 2.54 -7.07
N SER A 665 -26.74 1.87 -6.36
CA SER A 665 -28.18 2.01 -6.63
C SER A 665 -28.76 3.12 -5.75
N VAL A 666 -29.39 4.11 -6.40
CA VAL A 666 -30.05 5.25 -5.73
C VAL A 666 -31.55 5.16 -5.96
N SER A 667 -32.27 4.49 -5.05
CA SER A 667 -33.73 4.34 -5.13
C SER A 667 -34.50 5.62 -4.82
N SER A 668 -33.88 6.50 -4.04
CA SER A 668 -34.42 7.75 -3.52
C SER A 668 -33.22 8.61 -3.12
N PHE A 669 -33.24 9.90 -3.44
CA PHE A 669 -32.20 10.84 -3.01
C PHE A 669 -32.83 11.94 -2.14
N PRO A 670 -32.25 12.31 -0.98
CA PRO A 670 -32.99 13.08 0.02
C PRO A 670 -33.41 14.48 -0.43
N SER A 671 -34.36 15.05 0.30
CA SER A 671 -34.84 16.41 0.16
C SER A 671 -33.75 17.44 0.47
N ALA A 672 -33.89 18.65 -0.11
CA ALA A 672 -32.99 19.76 0.20
C ALA A 672 -33.04 20.17 1.68
N GLU A 673 -34.21 20.06 2.33
CA GLU A 673 -34.40 20.37 3.75
C GLU A 673 -33.71 19.36 4.68
N TYR A 674 -33.78 18.07 4.37
CA TYR A 674 -33.06 17.06 5.15
C TYR A 674 -31.54 17.18 4.97
N LEU A 675 -31.05 17.40 3.73
CA LEU A 675 -29.62 17.66 3.48
C LEU A 675 -29.14 18.95 4.15
N ASP A 676 -29.91 20.04 4.10
CA ASP A 676 -29.63 21.28 4.83
C ASP A 676 -29.43 21.02 6.33
N THR A 677 -30.32 20.21 6.91
CA THR A 677 -30.25 19.88 8.33
C THR A 677 -29.00 19.03 8.65
N LEU A 678 -28.65 18.04 7.82
CA LEU A 678 -27.42 17.26 7.98
C LEU A 678 -26.14 18.09 7.81
N ILE A 679 -26.10 19.00 6.84
CA ILE A 679 -24.99 19.95 6.64
C ILE A 679 -24.81 20.82 7.89
N LYS A 680 -25.91 21.37 8.42
CA LYS A 680 -25.92 22.15 9.66
C LYS A 680 -25.49 21.32 10.86
N VAL A 681 -25.90 20.05 10.99
CA VAL A 681 -25.37 19.12 12.02
C VAL A 681 -23.85 18.94 11.86
N GLY A 682 -23.35 18.79 10.63
CA GLY A 682 -21.92 18.66 10.34
C GLY A 682 -21.10 19.87 10.80
N ILE A 683 -21.58 21.08 10.49
CA ILE A 683 -20.98 22.34 10.95
C ILE A 683 -21.07 22.45 12.48
N GLY A 684 -22.26 22.26 13.04
CA GLY A 684 -22.50 22.37 14.49
C GLY A 684 -21.65 21.40 15.32
N LYS A 685 -21.48 20.16 14.83
CA LYS A 685 -20.59 19.15 15.43
C LYS A 685 -19.13 19.59 15.46
N ARG A 686 -18.66 20.32 14.44
CA ARG A 686 -17.29 20.85 14.41
C ARG A 686 -17.14 22.04 15.36
N THR A 687 -18.15 22.92 15.44
CA THR A 687 -18.15 24.01 16.44
C THR A 687 -18.17 23.56 17.91
N GLU A 688 -18.30 22.24 18.20
CA GLU A 688 -18.13 21.72 19.56
C GLU A 688 -16.68 21.66 20.00
N THR A 689 -15.81 21.09 19.16
CA THR A 689 -14.38 20.90 19.45
C THR A 689 -13.58 21.99 18.74
N ASP A 690 -13.41 21.84 17.42
CA ASP A 690 -12.61 22.73 16.58
C ASP A 690 -13.44 23.35 15.44
N ALA A 691 -13.62 24.66 15.54
CA ALA A 691 -14.48 25.45 14.67
C ALA A 691 -13.68 26.08 13.52
N TRP A 692 -13.38 25.33 12.45
CA TRP A 692 -12.66 25.84 11.26
C TRP A 692 -13.54 26.09 10.01
N ILE A 693 -14.85 25.84 10.12
CA ILE A 693 -15.87 26.29 9.15
C ILE A 693 -16.72 27.36 9.83
N HIS A 694 -16.76 28.57 9.26
CA HIS A 694 -17.55 29.66 9.82
C HIS A 694 -19.06 29.40 9.59
N PRO A 695 -19.90 29.31 10.64
CA PRO A 695 -21.31 28.99 10.46
C PRO A 695 -22.11 30.14 9.81
N TYR A 696 -21.84 31.39 10.18
CA TYR A 696 -22.74 32.50 9.85
C TYR A 696 -22.61 33.03 8.42
N THR A 697 -21.48 32.76 7.75
CA THR A 697 -21.26 33.16 6.35
C THR A 697 -21.28 31.98 5.37
N PHE A 698 -21.70 30.80 5.82
CA PHE A 698 -21.56 29.57 5.03
C PHE A 698 -22.35 29.63 3.72
N TYR A 699 -23.58 30.15 3.76
CA TYR A 699 -24.50 30.20 2.61
C TYR A 699 -24.37 31.47 1.74
N ASP A 700 -23.56 32.45 2.15
CA ASP A 700 -23.42 33.73 1.42
C ASP A 700 -22.48 33.63 0.21
N GLN A 701 -21.71 32.54 0.13
CA GLN A 701 -20.80 32.22 -0.96
C GLN A 701 -21.36 31.12 -1.87
N LYS A 702 -20.84 31.03 -3.10
CA LYS A 702 -21.14 29.90 -3.99
C LYS A 702 -20.52 28.62 -3.40
N LEU A 703 -21.37 27.72 -2.93
CA LEU A 703 -20.97 26.47 -2.27
C LEU A 703 -20.59 25.38 -3.29
N ARG A 704 -19.47 24.69 -3.04
CA ARG A 704 -19.00 23.54 -3.83
C ARG A 704 -19.74 22.24 -3.46
N PRO A 705 -20.20 21.43 -4.43
CA PRO A 705 -20.83 20.14 -4.16
C PRO A 705 -19.97 19.20 -3.31
N GLU A 706 -18.64 19.19 -3.48
CA GLU A 706 -17.71 18.35 -2.71
C GLU A 706 -17.71 18.69 -1.21
N LEU A 707 -17.77 19.98 -0.86
CA LEU A 707 -17.82 20.45 0.52
C LEU A 707 -19.15 20.08 1.19
N LEU A 708 -20.26 20.32 0.47
CA LEU A 708 -21.59 19.94 0.94
C LEU A 708 -21.71 18.42 1.12
N THR A 709 -21.17 17.64 0.19
CA THR A 709 -21.11 16.17 0.25
C THR A 709 -20.21 15.69 1.39
N GLY A 710 -19.10 16.39 1.67
CA GLY A 710 -18.20 16.06 2.78
C GLY A 710 -18.80 16.35 4.17
N LEU A 711 -19.65 17.38 4.28
CA LEU A 711 -20.40 17.68 5.51
C LEU A 711 -21.48 16.64 5.78
N VAL A 712 -22.07 16.06 4.73
CA VAL A 712 -22.99 14.92 4.81
C VAL A 712 -22.17 13.63 4.80
N ALA A 713 -21.63 13.22 5.95
CA ALA A 713 -20.61 12.16 6.10
C ALA A 713 -20.84 10.83 5.33
N ALA A 714 -22.07 10.46 4.97
CA ALA A 714 -22.38 9.34 4.07
C ALA A 714 -21.79 9.50 2.65
N GLY A 715 -21.40 10.71 2.25
CA GLY A 715 -20.74 11.02 0.98
C GLY A 715 -19.21 10.85 1.00
N CYS A 716 -18.61 10.43 2.10
CA CYS A 716 -17.15 10.44 2.31
C CYS A 716 -16.31 9.86 1.15
N GLU A 717 -16.59 8.65 0.65
CA GLU A 717 -15.85 8.06 -0.49
C GLU A 717 -16.16 8.77 -1.83
N ILE A 718 -17.35 9.36 -1.98
CA ILE A 718 -17.73 10.15 -3.16
C ILE A 718 -16.95 11.47 -3.17
N THR A 719 -16.87 12.16 -2.03
CA THR A 719 -16.04 13.35 -1.84
C THR A 719 -14.58 13.04 -2.19
N ARG A 720 -14.00 11.93 -1.71
CA ARG A 720 -12.61 11.54 -2.06
C ARG A 720 -12.37 11.43 -3.56
N VAL A 721 -13.20 10.65 -4.26
CA VAL A 721 -13.01 10.40 -5.70
C VAL A 721 -13.28 11.68 -6.50
N SER A 722 -14.27 12.48 -6.09
CA SER A 722 -14.56 13.77 -6.74
C SER A 722 -13.44 14.80 -6.55
N LEU A 723 -12.89 14.92 -5.34
CA LEU A 723 -11.79 15.85 -5.06
C LEU A 723 -10.52 15.52 -5.87
N ALA A 724 -10.24 14.24 -6.06
CA ALA A 724 -9.13 13.81 -6.92
C ALA A 724 -9.39 14.17 -8.39
N GLN A 725 -10.57 13.86 -8.91
CA GLN A 725 -10.95 14.23 -10.28
C GLN A 725 -10.94 15.76 -10.49
N LEU A 726 -11.39 16.53 -9.50
CA LEU A 726 -11.48 17.98 -9.58
C LEU A 726 -10.09 18.66 -9.65
N VAL A 727 -9.05 18.06 -9.06
CA VAL A 727 -7.66 18.55 -9.19
C VAL A 727 -7.09 18.27 -10.59
N GLU A 728 -7.39 17.09 -11.15
CA GLU A 728 -6.99 16.74 -12.53
C GLU A 728 -7.75 17.59 -13.56
N ASP A 729 -9.03 17.91 -13.31
CA ASP A 729 -9.87 18.79 -14.14
C ASP A 729 -9.43 20.28 -14.02
N ASP A 730 -9.08 20.76 -12.81
CA ASP A 730 -8.64 22.14 -12.52
C ASP A 730 -7.64 22.20 -11.35
N ASN A 731 -6.35 22.36 -11.65
CA ASN A 731 -5.30 22.46 -10.64
C ASN A 731 -5.38 23.72 -9.74
N SER A 732 -6.15 24.74 -10.11
CA SER A 732 -6.29 25.97 -9.30
C SER A 732 -7.04 25.73 -7.99
N VAL A 733 -7.88 24.69 -7.93
CA VAL A 733 -8.64 24.30 -6.72
C VAL A 733 -7.76 23.93 -5.54
N LEU A 734 -6.47 23.61 -5.76
CA LEU A 734 -5.50 23.41 -4.68
C LEU A 734 -5.26 24.67 -3.82
N ARG A 735 -5.80 25.83 -4.24
CA ARG A 735 -5.81 27.11 -3.49
C ARG A 735 -7.20 27.54 -3.03
N ASP A 736 -8.23 26.77 -3.37
CA ASP A 736 -9.62 27.04 -3.03
C ASP A 736 -9.91 26.57 -1.59
N LEU A 737 -10.41 27.48 -0.75
CA LEU A 737 -10.68 27.18 0.66
C LEU A 737 -11.70 26.05 0.83
N GLN A 738 -12.73 25.97 -0.02
CA GLN A 738 -13.76 24.94 0.08
C GLN A 738 -13.22 23.57 -0.35
N TRP A 739 -12.29 23.51 -1.31
CA TRP A 739 -11.55 22.27 -1.65
C TRP A 739 -10.66 21.80 -0.50
N LEU A 740 -9.91 22.72 0.13
CA LEU A 740 -9.08 22.42 1.30
C LEU A 740 -9.94 21.90 2.47
N GLN A 741 -11.06 22.58 2.75
CA GLN A 741 -12.04 22.18 3.76
C GLN A 741 -12.63 20.79 3.44
N ALA A 742 -13.10 20.55 2.22
CA ALA A 742 -13.66 19.26 1.80
C ALA A 742 -12.64 18.11 1.90
N SER A 743 -11.39 18.36 1.54
CA SER A 743 -10.29 17.40 1.67
C SER A 743 -10.02 17.03 3.13
N MET A 744 -10.04 18.02 4.02
CA MET A 744 -9.89 17.82 5.46
C MET A 744 -11.07 17.06 6.08
N LEU A 745 -12.31 17.42 5.70
CA LEU A 745 -13.52 16.69 6.12
C LEU A 745 -13.41 15.20 5.80
N TRP A 746 -12.96 14.88 4.59
CA TRP A 746 -12.78 13.51 4.15
C TRP A 746 -11.70 12.77 4.95
N LEU A 747 -10.55 13.39 5.22
CA LEU A 747 -9.47 12.79 6.01
C LEU A 747 -9.91 12.47 7.44
N ASP A 748 -10.54 13.42 8.14
CA ASP A 748 -11.06 13.23 9.50
C ASP A 748 -12.01 12.04 9.63
N ILE A 749 -12.95 11.94 8.68
CA ILE A 749 -13.93 10.86 8.66
C ILE A 749 -13.22 9.54 8.29
N GLY A 750 -12.33 9.56 7.29
CA GLY A 750 -11.68 8.38 6.75
C GLY A 750 -10.71 7.69 7.71
N ILE A 751 -9.82 8.44 8.37
CA ILE A 751 -8.68 7.86 9.11
C ILE A 751 -9.08 7.17 10.41
N PHE A 752 -10.21 7.57 11.02
CA PHE A 752 -10.71 7.01 12.29
C PHE A 752 -12.13 6.40 12.18
N CYS A 753 -12.57 6.00 10.98
CA CYS A 753 -13.90 5.38 10.81
C CYS A 753 -14.03 3.94 11.33
N GLY A 754 -12.92 3.22 11.52
CA GLY A 754 -12.90 1.80 11.90
C GLY A 754 -12.94 0.81 10.72
N TYR A 755 -13.21 1.27 9.50
CA TYR A 755 -13.12 0.44 8.29
C TYR A 755 -11.68 0.39 7.78
N ARG A 756 -11.01 -0.75 7.94
CA ARG A 756 -9.56 -0.93 7.66
C ARG A 756 -9.12 -0.36 6.31
N ARG A 757 -9.90 -0.62 5.25
CA ARG A 757 -9.69 -0.09 3.90
C ARG A 757 -9.72 1.43 3.86
N LYS A 758 -10.80 2.04 4.38
CA LYS A 758 -11.00 3.50 4.35
C LYS A 758 -9.91 4.22 5.17
N MET A 759 -9.53 3.65 6.31
CA MET A 759 -8.43 4.14 7.16
C MET A 759 -7.08 4.16 6.41
N GLN A 760 -6.67 3.03 5.81
CA GLN A 760 -5.40 2.96 5.08
C GLN A 760 -5.36 3.90 3.85
N ILE A 761 -6.50 4.09 3.18
CA ILE A 761 -6.61 5.03 2.06
C ILE A 761 -6.53 6.48 2.56
N ALA A 762 -7.19 6.81 3.67
CA ALA A 762 -7.11 8.13 4.30
C ALA A 762 -5.66 8.49 4.67
N GLU A 763 -4.94 7.56 5.30
CA GLU A 763 -3.53 7.75 5.65
C GLU A 763 -2.67 8.07 4.41
N SER A 764 -2.90 7.36 3.31
CA SER A 764 -2.12 7.52 2.07
C SER A 764 -2.30 8.87 1.35
N TYR A 765 -3.36 9.62 1.65
CA TYR A 765 -3.75 10.87 0.97
C TYR A 765 -3.60 12.14 1.82
N LEU A 766 -3.12 12.05 3.07
CA LEU A 766 -2.81 13.23 3.88
C LEU A 766 -1.73 14.12 3.21
N GLN A 767 -0.74 13.49 2.56
CA GLN A 767 0.37 14.17 1.89
C GLN A 767 -0.06 15.20 0.81
N PRO A 768 -1.00 14.90 -0.11
CA PRO A 768 -1.62 15.91 -0.99
C PRO A 768 -2.06 17.20 -0.29
N LEU A 769 -2.82 17.11 0.81
CA LEU A 769 -3.34 18.28 1.51
C LEU A 769 -2.23 19.08 2.21
N CYS A 770 -1.32 18.40 2.91
CA CYS A 770 -0.12 19.04 3.48
C CYS A 770 0.75 19.70 2.40
N THR A 771 0.81 19.13 1.19
CA THR A 771 1.53 19.72 0.06
C THR A 771 0.84 20.96 -0.50
N ALA A 772 -0.50 20.97 -0.58
CA ALA A 772 -1.28 22.14 -0.97
C ALA A 772 -1.04 23.31 0.00
N PHE A 773 -1.18 23.08 1.31
CA PHE A 773 -0.88 24.09 2.35
C PHE A 773 0.56 24.61 2.27
N ARG A 774 1.55 23.71 2.23
CA ARG A 774 2.97 24.07 2.15
C ARG A 774 3.31 24.87 0.90
N ARG A 775 2.77 24.50 -0.27
CA ARG A 775 2.97 25.23 -1.54
C ARG A 775 2.15 26.51 -1.63
N ALA A 776 1.12 26.68 -0.80
CA ALA A 776 0.40 27.92 -0.59
C ALA A 776 1.05 28.85 0.45
N ALA A 777 2.17 28.44 1.06
CA ALA A 777 2.77 29.11 2.22
C ALA A 777 1.75 29.32 3.37
N ALA A 778 0.74 28.45 3.48
CA ALA A 778 -0.35 28.60 4.44
C ALA A 778 0.05 28.31 5.90
N PHE A 779 1.22 27.69 6.11
CA PHE A 779 1.85 27.60 7.43
C PHE A 779 2.73 28.82 7.76
N ASP A 780 3.02 29.69 6.78
CA ASP A 780 3.90 30.84 6.96
C ASP A 780 3.12 32.13 7.25
N ARG A 781 3.65 32.97 8.15
CA ARG A 781 3.06 34.27 8.50
C ARG A 781 2.86 35.22 7.31
N SER A 782 3.70 35.14 6.28
CA SER A 782 3.75 36.15 5.20
C SER A 782 2.49 36.26 4.35
N ILE A 783 1.60 35.26 4.36
CA ILE A 783 0.32 35.31 3.65
C ILE A 783 -0.82 35.93 4.47
N TYR A 784 -0.61 36.17 5.77
CA TYR A 784 -1.65 36.61 6.70
C TYR A 784 -1.54 38.10 6.96
N SER A 785 -2.52 38.86 6.48
CA SER A 785 -2.61 40.31 6.65
C SER A 785 -3.45 40.70 7.86
N VAL A 786 -3.18 41.87 8.46
CA VAL A 786 -4.01 42.41 9.54
C VAL A 786 -5.28 43.02 8.94
N ILE A 787 -6.38 42.27 9.01
CA ILE A 787 -7.71 42.73 8.59
C ILE A 787 -8.47 43.19 9.84
N THR A 788 -8.93 44.44 9.86
CA THR A 788 -9.66 45.04 11.00
C THR A 788 -10.94 45.71 10.51
N PRO A 789 -11.94 45.92 11.38
CA PRO A 789 -13.16 46.64 11.00
C PRO A 789 -12.93 48.08 10.53
N TYR A 790 -11.80 48.70 10.90
CA TYR A 790 -11.42 50.06 10.49
C TYR A 790 -11.01 50.17 9.01
N LEU A 791 -10.87 49.04 8.30
CA LEU A 791 -10.65 49.01 6.85
C LEU A 791 -11.96 49.19 6.05
N ALA A 792 -13.11 49.12 6.70
CA ALA A 792 -14.41 49.34 6.08
C ALA A 792 -14.64 50.84 5.76
N GLY A 793 -15.42 51.09 4.72
CA GLY A 793 -15.98 52.41 4.42
C GLY A 793 -17.10 52.79 5.39
N GLU A 794 -17.75 53.93 5.13
CA GLU A 794 -18.89 54.40 5.93
C GLU A 794 -20.18 53.58 5.72
N ASP A 795 -20.19 52.64 4.76
CA ASP A 795 -21.34 51.82 4.40
C ASP A 795 -21.30 50.39 4.96
N ASP A 796 -22.48 49.87 5.33
CA ASP A 796 -22.65 48.53 5.90
C ASP A 796 -22.20 47.39 4.96
N GLN A 797 -22.27 47.61 3.63
CA GLN A 797 -21.83 46.61 2.65
C GLN A 797 -20.30 46.47 2.64
N SER A 798 -19.57 47.57 2.75
CA SER A 798 -18.12 47.58 2.89
C SER A 798 -17.68 46.89 4.19
N LEU A 799 -18.38 47.14 5.30
CA LEU A 799 -18.15 46.40 6.56
C LEU A 799 -18.38 44.89 6.40
N ASN A 800 -19.46 44.50 5.70
CA ASN A 800 -19.74 43.09 5.42
C ASN A 800 -18.66 42.44 4.54
N ASN A 801 -18.20 43.14 3.50
CA ASN A 801 -17.13 42.66 2.62
C ASN A 801 -15.80 42.44 3.38
N VAL A 802 -15.42 43.39 4.25
CA VAL A 802 -14.22 43.29 5.11
C VAL A 802 -14.36 42.12 6.10
N TRP A 803 -15.54 41.92 6.68
CA TRP A 803 -15.83 40.79 7.56
C TRP A 803 -15.71 39.44 6.83
N HIS A 804 -16.25 39.30 5.61
CA HIS A 804 -16.10 38.08 4.81
C HIS A 804 -14.64 37.77 4.49
N GLU A 805 -13.82 38.78 4.15
CA GLU A 805 -12.40 38.56 3.86
C GLU A 805 -11.61 38.19 5.14
N TRP A 806 -11.94 38.81 6.27
CA TRP A 806 -11.43 38.38 7.58
C TRP A 806 -11.81 36.92 7.88
N VAL A 807 -13.08 36.55 7.72
CA VAL A 807 -13.57 35.17 7.92
C VAL A 807 -12.85 34.19 7.00
N ARG A 808 -12.61 34.54 5.72
CA ARG A 808 -11.89 33.69 4.76
C ARG A 808 -10.45 33.43 5.21
N GLN A 809 -9.75 34.47 5.66
CA GLN A 809 -8.37 34.35 6.16
C GLN A 809 -8.32 33.58 7.49
N GLU A 810 -9.24 33.84 8.40
CA GLU A 810 -9.36 33.20 9.71
C GLU A 810 -9.73 31.70 9.57
N SER A 811 -10.60 31.36 8.61
CA SER A 811 -10.89 29.97 8.22
C SER A 811 -9.63 29.21 7.81
N LEU A 812 -8.74 29.86 7.02
CA LEU A 812 -7.49 29.24 6.57
C LEU A 812 -6.50 29.02 7.72
N LYS A 813 -6.35 29.99 8.63
CA LYS A 813 -5.53 29.82 9.85
C LYS A 813 -6.01 28.66 10.71
N ARG A 814 -7.32 28.61 11.01
CA ARG A 814 -7.95 27.56 11.82
C ARG A 814 -7.78 26.19 11.16
N LEU A 815 -7.98 26.10 9.84
CA LEU A 815 -7.77 24.87 9.08
C LEU A 815 -6.30 24.43 9.03
N ALA A 816 -5.33 25.35 9.00
CA ALA A 816 -3.91 25.03 9.05
C ALA A 816 -3.50 24.40 10.40
N TYR A 817 -3.97 24.96 11.52
CA TYR A 817 -3.76 24.39 12.85
C TYR A 817 -4.48 23.03 13.01
N HIS A 818 -5.69 22.90 12.46
CA HIS A 818 -6.41 21.62 12.46
C HIS A 818 -5.68 20.52 11.67
N LEU A 819 -5.16 20.85 10.47
CA LEU A 819 -4.39 19.92 9.64
C LEU A 819 -3.10 19.47 10.33
N PHE A 820 -2.38 20.38 10.97
CA PHE A 820 -1.21 20.06 11.79
C PHE A 820 -1.59 19.11 12.92
N GLY A 821 -2.61 19.44 13.71
CA GLY A 821 -3.07 18.60 14.83
C GLY A 821 -3.46 17.20 14.38
N HIS A 822 -4.24 17.08 13.31
CA HIS A 822 -4.61 15.81 12.70
C HIS A 822 -3.39 14.98 12.27
N ASP A 823 -2.38 15.57 11.63
CA ASP A 823 -1.17 14.84 11.22
C ASP A 823 -0.37 14.32 12.44
N ILE A 824 -0.23 15.13 13.50
CA ILE A 824 0.45 14.69 14.74
C ILE A 824 -0.35 13.57 15.43
N GLU A 825 -1.67 13.70 15.51
CA GLU A 825 -2.56 12.70 16.12
C GLU A 825 -2.52 11.36 15.37
N VAL A 826 -2.58 11.39 14.03
CA VAL A 826 -2.43 10.17 13.20
C VAL A 826 -1.00 9.62 13.32
N ALA A 827 0.02 10.48 13.37
CA ALA A 827 1.41 10.06 13.57
C ALA A 827 1.62 9.30 14.89
N MET A 828 1.05 9.80 15.99
CA MET A 828 1.04 9.11 17.28
C MET A 828 0.22 7.83 17.25
N ALA A 829 -1.01 7.88 16.73
CA ALA A 829 -1.91 6.72 16.72
C ALA A 829 -1.33 5.54 15.93
N MET A 830 -0.74 5.80 14.75
CA MET A 830 -0.14 4.79 13.87
C MET A 830 1.34 4.52 14.18
N ASN A 831 1.95 5.29 15.07
CA ASN A 831 3.38 5.26 15.42
C ASN A 831 4.30 5.45 14.19
N ARG A 832 4.08 6.53 13.44
CA ARG A 832 4.87 6.97 12.27
C ARG A 832 5.40 8.40 12.47
N PRO A 833 6.38 8.88 11.70
CA PRO A 833 6.67 10.32 11.64
C PRO A 833 5.48 11.13 11.12
N ALA A 834 5.35 12.37 11.59
CA ALA A 834 4.48 13.38 11.00
C ALA A 834 4.99 13.84 9.62
N LEU A 835 4.08 14.34 8.78
CA LEU A 835 4.37 14.93 7.45
C LEU A 835 4.61 16.44 7.51
N THR A 836 4.25 17.07 8.63
CA THR A 836 4.42 18.50 8.94
C THR A 836 5.34 18.64 10.16
N SER A 837 6.37 19.49 10.05
CA SER A 837 7.19 19.84 11.21
C SER A 837 6.50 20.93 12.02
N TYR A 838 6.52 20.80 13.34
CA TYR A 838 6.08 21.85 14.27
C TYR A 838 6.83 23.18 14.06
N THR A 839 8.03 23.15 13.48
CA THR A 839 8.78 24.36 13.14
C THR A 839 8.29 25.07 11.87
N GLU A 840 7.48 24.44 11.02
CA GLU A 840 6.92 25.06 9.81
C GLU A 840 5.80 26.07 10.11
N LEU A 841 5.12 25.93 11.26
CA LEU A 841 4.01 26.80 11.66
C LEU A 841 4.54 28.12 12.23
N THR A 842 4.73 29.11 11.34
CA THR A 842 5.03 30.51 11.71
C THR A 842 3.80 31.41 11.67
N LEU A 843 2.68 30.93 11.12
CA LEU A 843 1.41 31.64 11.10
C LEU A 843 0.94 32.05 12.51
N PRO A 844 0.34 33.24 12.67
CA PRO A 844 -0.19 33.69 13.94
C PRO A 844 -1.36 32.82 14.39
N PHE A 845 -1.61 32.74 15.69
CA PHE A 845 -2.75 31.98 16.21
C PHE A 845 -4.12 32.50 15.71
N PRO A 846 -5.15 31.63 15.71
CA PRO A 846 -6.53 32.05 15.46
C PRO A 846 -6.99 33.11 16.47
N ALA A 847 -7.85 34.02 16.01
CA ALA A 847 -8.47 35.03 16.86
C ALA A 847 -9.50 34.39 17.80
N ALA A 848 -9.80 35.03 18.93
CA ALA A 848 -10.66 34.51 19.99
C ALA A 848 -12.00 33.94 19.50
N ARG A 849 -12.45 32.85 20.13
CA ARG A 849 -13.59 32.04 19.69
C ARG A 849 -14.91 32.81 19.60
N ASP A 850 -15.11 33.83 20.44
CA ASP A 850 -16.30 34.69 20.42
C ASP A 850 -16.30 35.69 19.27
N LEU A 851 -15.13 36.24 18.91
CA LEU A 851 -14.98 37.06 17.70
C LEU A 851 -15.18 36.21 16.43
N TRP A 852 -14.67 34.98 16.42
CA TRP A 852 -14.88 34.01 15.34
C TRP A 852 -16.34 33.53 15.21
N LEU A 853 -17.10 33.45 16.30
CA LEU A 853 -18.51 33.06 16.29
C LEU A 853 -19.46 34.28 16.34
N ALA A 854 -19.00 35.45 15.89
CA ALA A 854 -19.85 36.62 15.74
C ALA A 854 -20.91 36.37 14.64
N PRO A 855 -22.21 36.60 14.90
CA PRO A 855 -23.27 36.26 13.94
C PRO A 855 -23.42 37.25 12.77
N THR A 856 -22.89 38.46 12.89
CA THR A 856 -22.97 39.52 11.87
C THR A 856 -21.69 40.36 11.85
N ALA A 857 -21.43 41.04 10.72
CA ALA A 857 -20.32 41.99 10.60
C ALA A 857 -20.38 43.14 11.65
N THR A 858 -21.57 43.55 12.05
CA THR A 858 -21.78 44.53 13.14
C THR A 858 -21.39 43.95 14.51
N ALA A 859 -21.85 42.74 14.84
CA ALA A 859 -21.47 42.07 16.09
C ALA A 859 -19.95 41.81 16.15
N TRP A 860 -19.34 41.44 15.03
CA TRP A 860 -17.89 41.28 14.89
C TRP A 860 -17.14 42.58 15.18
N ARG A 861 -17.54 43.70 14.55
CA ARG A 861 -16.99 45.03 14.82
C ARG A 861 -17.17 45.47 16.27
N ASP A 862 -18.34 45.23 16.85
CA ASP A 862 -18.67 45.70 18.19
C ASP A 862 -17.92 44.88 19.27
N LEU A 863 -17.72 43.57 19.05
CA LEU A 863 -16.80 42.73 19.82
C LEU A 863 -15.34 43.19 19.66
N TRP A 864 -14.92 43.50 18.43
CA TRP A 864 -13.58 44.04 18.14
C TRP A 864 -13.33 45.33 18.94
N ASN A 865 -14.20 46.34 18.83
CA ASN A 865 -14.08 47.60 19.56
C ASN A 865 -14.15 47.44 21.09
N THR A 866 -14.77 46.36 21.58
CA THR A 866 -14.85 46.06 23.02
C THR A 866 -13.57 45.43 23.55
N LYS A 867 -13.01 44.44 22.85
CA LYS A 867 -11.83 43.65 23.29
C LYS A 867 -10.48 44.18 22.78
N TYR A 868 -10.41 44.71 21.56
CA TYR A 868 -9.18 44.93 20.77
C TYR A 868 -8.85 46.43 20.65
N ARG A 869 -8.85 47.15 21.78
CA ARG A 869 -8.81 48.63 21.82
C ARG A 869 -7.48 49.28 21.43
N VAL A 870 -6.39 48.52 21.38
CA VAL A 870 -5.04 49.00 21.04
C VAL A 870 -4.40 47.87 20.24
N VAL A 871 -4.05 48.12 18.97
CA VAL A 871 -3.62 47.05 18.05
C VAL A 871 -2.17 47.27 17.61
N GLU A 872 -1.24 46.70 18.38
CA GLU A 872 -0.21 45.86 17.76
C GLU A 872 -0.80 44.45 17.75
N VAL A 873 -1.17 43.89 16.59
CA VAL A 873 -1.60 42.48 16.55
C VAL A 873 -0.40 41.65 16.98
N SER A 874 -0.56 40.84 18.02
CA SER A 874 0.54 40.01 18.47
C SER A 874 0.87 38.94 17.42
N ASP A 875 2.10 38.98 16.89
CA ASP A 875 2.67 38.05 15.89
C ASP A 875 2.85 36.60 16.41
N PHE A 876 2.15 36.23 17.47
CA PHE A 876 2.40 35.05 18.28
C PHE A 876 2.04 33.75 17.54
N SER A 877 3.03 32.86 17.43
CA SER A 877 2.94 31.60 16.69
C SER A 877 3.23 30.39 17.58
N LEU A 878 2.95 29.19 17.06
CA LEU A 878 3.33 27.95 17.74
C LEU A 878 4.84 27.86 18.00
N ARG A 879 5.68 28.41 17.11
CA ARG A 879 7.13 28.41 17.28
C ARG A 879 7.56 29.16 18.55
N ASP A 880 6.86 30.24 18.89
CA ASP A 880 7.17 31.05 20.07
C ASP A 880 6.81 30.30 21.36
N LEU A 881 5.63 29.69 21.41
CA LEU A 881 5.22 28.81 22.53
C LEU A 881 6.10 27.56 22.69
N LEU A 882 6.63 27.00 21.59
CA LEU A 882 7.55 25.87 21.66
C LEU A 882 8.97 26.29 22.09
N SER A 883 9.31 27.56 21.93
CA SER A 883 10.59 28.14 22.38
C SER A 883 10.52 28.56 23.86
N ASP A 884 9.37 29.10 24.30
CA ASP A 884 9.09 29.41 25.71
C ASP A 884 7.63 29.05 26.07
N PRO A 885 7.40 27.86 26.64
CA PRO A 885 6.08 27.41 27.09
C PRO A 885 5.47 28.26 28.22
N SER A 886 6.25 29.08 28.93
CA SER A 886 5.72 29.91 30.03
C SER A 886 4.80 31.02 29.52
N LEU A 887 4.99 31.45 28.27
CA LEU A 887 4.16 32.43 27.56
C LEU A 887 2.70 31.98 27.40
N MET A 888 2.38 30.69 27.61
CA MET A 888 1.01 30.19 27.74
C MET A 888 0.20 30.97 28.79
N THR A 889 0.83 31.40 29.89
CA THR A 889 0.17 32.21 30.95
C THR A 889 -0.06 33.67 30.57
N HIS A 890 0.50 34.12 29.45
CA HIS A 890 0.48 35.48 28.94
C HIS A 890 -0.18 35.60 27.56
N ILE A 891 -0.90 34.56 27.10
CA ILE A 891 -1.62 34.60 25.82
C ILE A 891 -2.60 35.78 25.79
N PRO A 892 -2.54 36.64 24.76
CA PRO A 892 -3.46 37.76 24.61
C PRO A 892 -4.94 37.33 24.54
N ILE A 893 -5.84 38.09 25.18
CA ILE A 893 -7.30 37.85 25.17
C ILE A 893 -7.94 37.88 23.77
N GLU A 894 -7.19 38.39 22.80
CA GLU A 894 -7.51 38.46 21.37
C GLU A 894 -7.36 37.12 20.62
N MET A 895 -6.74 36.10 21.21
CA MET A 895 -6.44 34.80 20.61
C MET A 895 -7.31 33.64 21.14
N ASP A 896 -7.43 32.57 20.36
CA ASP A 896 -8.09 31.33 20.76
C ASP A 896 -7.17 30.47 21.64
N PHE A 897 -7.25 30.69 22.96
CA PHE A 897 -6.44 30.02 23.98
C PHE A 897 -6.50 28.49 23.89
N ASP A 898 -7.66 27.91 23.59
CA ASP A 898 -7.82 26.45 23.51
C ASP A 898 -7.09 25.85 22.30
N ILE A 899 -7.09 26.56 21.16
CA ILE A 899 -6.29 26.15 20.00
C ILE A 899 -4.79 26.31 20.29
N ALA A 900 -4.37 27.45 20.89
CA ALA A 900 -2.96 27.66 21.21
C ALA A 900 -2.39 26.61 22.17
N ARG A 901 -3.15 26.24 23.21
CA ARG A 901 -2.83 25.17 24.14
C ARG A 901 -2.78 23.79 23.48
N THR A 902 -3.75 23.47 22.64
CA THR A 902 -3.81 22.17 21.96
C THR A 902 -2.69 22.03 20.93
N ALA A 903 -2.39 23.09 20.19
CA ALA A 903 -1.26 23.16 19.25
C ALA A 903 0.09 23.03 19.96
N LEU A 904 0.27 23.64 21.15
CA LEU A 904 1.47 23.45 21.97
C LEU A 904 1.63 21.98 22.39
N LEU A 905 0.56 21.32 22.84
CA LEU A 905 0.58 19.90 23.18
C LEU A 905 0.95 19.01 21.97
N GLN A 906 0.40 19.29 20.79
CA GLN A 906 0.72 18.58 19.55
C GLN A 906 2.17 18.82 19.10
N GLY A 907 2.68 20.05 19.21
CA GLY A 907 4.09 20.38 18.95
C GLY A 907 5.05 19.69 19.93
N MET A 908 4.70 19.66 21.21
CA MET A 908 5.43 18.91 22.23
C MET A 908 5.39 17.39 21.96
N ALA A 909 4.25 16.85 21.54
CA ALA A 909 4.12 15.43 21.17
C ALA A 909 5.04 15.02 20.01
N SER A 910 5.29 15.92 19.05
CA SER A 910 6.28 15.73 17.99
C SER A 910 7.70 15.61 18.56
N GLN A 911 8.08 16.49 19.49
CA GLN A 911 9.38 16.46 20.18
C GLN A 911 9.53 15.21 21.06
N VAL A 912 8.44 14.74 21.68
CA VAL A 912 8.41 13.45 22.38
C VAL A 912 8.70 12.31 21.41
N TRP A 913 8.01 12.24 20.27
CA TRP A 913 8.23 11.21 19.25
C TRP A 913 9.71 11.17 18.77
N GLU A 914 10.29 12.32 18.45
CA GLU A 914 11.70 12.45 18.06
C GLU A 914 12.64 11.92 19.15
N THR A 915 12.39 12.30 20.41
CA THR A 915 13.17 11.86 21.57
C THR A 915 13.04 10.34 21.78
N ARG A 916 11.85 9.75 21.59
CA ARG A 916 11.65 8.28 21.64
C ARG A 916 12.46 7.56 20.56
N GLN A 917 12.49 8.05 19.32
CA GLN A 917 13.30 7.41 18.26
C GLN A 917 14.80 7.43 18.60
N GLN A 918 15.30 8.54 19.14
CA GLN A 918 16.70 8.65 19.57
C GLN A 918 17.01 7.76 20.78
N LEU A 919 16.09 7.63 21.74
CA LEU A 919 16.19 6.68 22.86
C LEU A 919 16.31 5.24 22.35
N ILE A 920 15.46 4.80 21.42
CA ILE A 920 15.51 3.46 20.81
C ILE A 920 16.87 3.22 20.14
N LEU A 921 17.38 4.18 19.37
CA LEU A 921 18.71 4.09 18.75
C LEU A 921 19.85 3.98 19.78
N SER A 922 19.68 4.50 21.00
CA SER A 922 20.69 4.46 22.06
C SER A 922 20.76 3.11 22.79
N GLN A 923 19.69 2.29 22.75
CA GLN A 923 19.60 1.02 23.47
C GLN A 923 20.53 -0.07 22.90
N GLY A 924 20.79 -0.07 21.58
CA GLY A 924 21.61 -1.08 20.91
C GLY A 924 23.13 -0.94 21.05
N SER A 925 23.64 -0.01 21.85
CA SER A 925 25.09 0.22 22.01
C SER A 925 25.65 -0.23 23.36
N GLN A 926 26.92 -0.65 23.33
CA GLN A 926 27.73 -0.91 24.52
C GLN A 926 27.67 0.29 25.50
N PRO A 927 27.50 0.07 26.81
CA PRO A 927 27.20 1.15 27.76
C PRO A 927 28.22 2.29 27.81
N SER A 928 29.50 1.99 27.60
CA SER A 928 30.60 2.96 27.67
C SER A 928 30.67 3.90 26.45
N THR A 929 30.27 3.46 25.26
CA THR A 929 30.55 4.19 24.01
C THR A 929 29.65 5.40 23.76
N ARG A 930 28.45 5.45 24.38
CA ARG A 930 27.46 6.53 24.17
C ARG A 930 26.86 7.10 25.47
N ALA A 931 27.62 7.11 26.56
CA ALA A 931 27.18 7.60 27.87
C ALA A 931 26.65 9.06 27.84
N MET A 932 27.38 9.98 27.18
CA MET A 932 26.96 11.39 27.06
C MET A 932 25.61 11.55 26.34
N ALA A 933 25.38 10.79 25.27
CA ALA A 933 24.11 10.83 24.53
C ALA A 933 22.94 10.32 25.38
N ARG A 934 23.16 9.28 26.21
CA ARG A 934 22.13 8.78 27.14
C ARG A 934 21.78 9.79 28.23
N LEU A 935 22.78 10.45 28.83
CA LEU A 935 22.55 11.50 29.83
C LEU A 935 21.80 12.70 29.23
N TRP A 936 22.15 13.12 28.01
CA TRP A 936 21.43 14.19 27.31
C TRP A 936 19.97 13.80 27.00
N LEU A 937 19.74 12.58 26.49
CA LEU A 937 18.38 12.08 26.23
C LEU A 937 17.53 11.97 27.50
N GLN A 938 18.13 11.53 28.61
CA GLN A 938 17.45 11.47 29.92
C GLN A 938 17.10 12.87 30.43
N SER A 939 18.05 13.82 30.38
CA SER A 939 17.79 15.22 30.72
C SER A 939 16.70 15.85 29.84
N ARG A 940 16.64 15.48 28.56
CA ARG A 940 15.60 15.95 27.63
C ARG A 940 14.24 15.31 27.90
N GLN A 941 14.22 14.05 28.35
CA GLN A 941 13.00 13.38 28.80
C GLN A 941 12.42 14.04 30.05
N ASP A 942 13.25 14.36 31.05
CA ASP A 942 12.83 15.05 32.28
C ASP A 942 12.32 16.49 32.00
N ASP A 943 12.95 17.19 31.08
CA ASP A 943 12.56 18.53 30.60
C ASP A 943 11.20 18.53 29.88
N LEU A 944 11.00 17.62 28.92
CA LEU A 944 9.71 17.40 28.25
C LEU A 944 8.61 17.00 29.24
N TYR A 945 8.91 16.12 30.20
CA TYR A 945 7.96 15.70 31.23
C TYR A 945 7.50 16.87 32.11
N THR A 946 8.44 17.69 32.56
CA THR A 946 8.16 18.87 33.41
C THR A 946 7.34 19.90 32.65
N THR A 947 7.64 20.12 31.37
CA THR A 947 6.92 21.04 30.48
C THR A 947 5.49 20.57 30.20
N LEU A 948 5.28 19.29 29.85
CA LEU A 948 3.94 18.73 29.64
C LEU A 948 3.07 18.80 30.91
N LYS A 949 3.67 18.56 32.08
CA LYS A 949 2.95 18.66 33.35
C LYS A 949 2.50 20.10 33.64
N SER A 950 3.36 21.11 33.42
CA SER A 950 2.98 22.51 33.64
C SER A 950 1.86 22.98 32.68
N ILE A 951 1.84 22.51 31.44
CA ILE A 951 0.77 22.85 30.47
C ILE A 951 -0.61 22.39 30.97
N SER A 952 -0.72 21.24 31.64
CA SER A 952 -1.99 20.78 32.23
C SER A 952 -2.39 21.47 33.54
N GLU A 953 -1.41 21.98 34.29
CA GLU A 953 -1.63 22.70 35.55
C GLU A 953 -1.97 24.18 35.33
N ASN A 954 -1.65 24.74 34.16
CA ASN A 954 -1.95 26.13 33.80
C ASN A 954 -3.47 26.41 33.70
N PRO A 955 -4.00 27.43 34.39
CA PRO A 955 -5.40 27.85 34.28
C PRO A 955 -5.67 28.61 32.96
N PRO A 956 -6.91 28.60 32.43
CA PRO A 956 -8.09 27.86 32.89
C PRO A 956 -7.97 26.34 32.70
N THR A 957 -8.65 25.54 33.52
CA THR A 957 -8.61 24.06 33.47
C THR A 957 -8.87 23.54 32.04
N PRO A 958 -8.04 22.60 31.52
CA PRO A 958 -8.22 22.07 30.17
C PRO A 958 -9.52 21.26 30.01
N PRO A 959 -10.14 21.27 28.81
CA PRO A 959 -11.21 20.35 28.47
C PRO A 959 -10.80 18.89 28.68
N PRO A 960 -11.73 17.98 29.05
CA PRO A 960 -11.39 16.57 29.30
C PRO A 960 -10.69 15.86 28.12
N VAL A 961 -11.00 16.25 26.88
CA VAL A 961 -10.33 15.75 25.65
C VAL A 961 -8.87 16.22 25.57
N THR A 962 -8.61 17.51 25.83
CA THR A 962 -7.24 18.07 25.91
C THR A 962 -6.43 17.42 27.05
N THR A 963 -7.09 17.11 28.18
CA THR A 963 -6.48 16.36 29.29
C THR A 963 -6.12 14.93 28.87
N LEU A 964 -7.03 14.23 28.19
CA LEU A 964 -6.79 12.88 27.64
C LEU A 964 -5.57 12.88 26.70
N LEU A 965 -5.47 13.85 25.79
CA LEU A 965 -4.30 14.02 24.92
C LEU A 965 -3.01 14.23 25.73
N ASN A 966 -3.02 15.12 26.72
CA ASN A 966 -1.82 15.38 27.55
C ASN A 966 -1.36 14.14 28.34
N GLU A 967 -2.28 13.44 28.99
CA GLU A 967 -1.98 12.18 29.71
C GLU A 967 -1.47 11.09 28.75
N PHE A 968 -2.03 11.00 27.53
CA PHE A 968 -1.51 10.11 26.50
C PHE A 968 -0.06 10.45 26.09
N VAL A 969 0.26 11.73 25.88
CA VAL A 969 1.63 12.16 25.52
C VAL A 969 2.62 11.91 26.67
N LEU A 970 2.21 12.15 27.92
CA LEU A 970 2.99 11.84 29.11
C LEU A 970 3.24 10.32 29.28
N MET A 971 2.24 9.49 28.97
CA MET A 971 2.41 8.03 28.88
C MET A 971 3.41 7.66 27.78
N TYR A 972 3.22 8.19 26.56
CA TYR A 972 3.99 7.89 25.35
C TYR A 972 5.49 8.27 25.48
N LEU A 973 5.81 9.33 26.24
CA LEU A 973 7.18 9.70 26.60
C LEU A 973 7.96 8.57 27.31
N HIS A 974 7.27 7.65 27.99
CA HIS A 974 7.87 6.62 28.85
C HIS A 974 7.82 5.19 28.28
N ILE A 975 7.11 4.94 27.17
CA ILE A 975 6.96 3.61 26.56
C ILE A 975 7.33 3.60 25.07
N ASP A 976 7.87 2.48 24.58
CA ASP A 976 7.93 2.19 23.15
C ASP A 976 6.64 1.49 22.74
N ILE A 977 5.71 2.23 22.11
CA ILE A 977 4.43 1.69 21.68
C ILE A 977 4.60 0.62 20.58
N ASP A 978 5.68 0.64 19.78
CA ASP A 978 5.92 -0.41 18.79
C ASP A 978 6.28 -1.73 19.48
N ALA A 979 7.06 -1.68 20.57
CA ALA A 979 7.35 -2.86 21.38
C ALA A 979 6.07 -3.46 21.97
N ILE A 980 5.17 -2.62 22.53
CA ILE A 980 3.85 -3.04 23.00
C ILE A 980 3.07 -3.71 21.85
N GLN A 981 2.88 -3.03 20.71
CA GLN A 981 2.12 -3.59 19.60
C GLN A 981 2.73 -4.88 19.02
N ARG A 982 4.08 -4.98 18.94
CA ARG A 982 4.78 -6.22 18.54
C ARG A 982 4.48 -7.35 19.51
N PHE A 983 4.53 -7.11 20.82
CA PHE A 983 4.23 -8.11 21.85
C PHE A 983 2.78 -8.62 21.81
N VAL A 984 1.83 -7.76 21.43
CA VAL A 984 0.42 -8.14 21.15
C VAL A 984 0.26 -8.84 19.78
N GLY A 985 1.31 -8.86 18.94
CA GLY A 985 1.37 -9.70 17.73
C GLY A 985 1.31 -8.96 16.38
N LYS A 986 1.53 -7.63 16.35
CA LYS A 986 1.47 -6.78 15.13
C LYS A 986 2.20 -7.32 13.91
N LEU A 987 3.32 -8.03 14.11
CA LEU A 987 4.15 -8.59 13.04
C LEU A 987 4.27 -10.13 13.11
N GLY A 988 3.36 -10.79 13.83
CA GLY A 988 3.42 -12.23 14.06
C GLY A 988 4.08 -12.61 15.38
N ASP A 989 4.22 -13.92 15.58
CA ASP A 989 4.65 -14.55 16.84
C ASP A 989 6.15 -14.39 17.12
N LEU A 990 7.00 -14.43 16.09
CA LEU A 990 8.46 -14.25 16.22
C LEU A 990 8.82 -12.84 16.73
N ASP A 991 8.17 -11.80 16.21
CA ASP A 991 8.36 -10.43 16.67
C ASP A 991 7.79 -10.19 18.08
N ALA A 992 6.68 -10.86 18.44
CA ALA A 992 6.15 -10.84 19.80
C ALA A 992 7.14 -11.40 20.83
N ARG A 993 7.83 -12.51 20.50
CA ARG A 993 8.89 -13.07 21.35
C ARG A 993 10.12 -12.16 21.45
N ARG A 994 10.51 -11.49 20.35
CA ARG A 994 11.62 -10.52 20.36
C ARG A 994 11.35 -9.29 21.21
N ALA A 995 10.09 -8.87 21.33
CA ALA A 995 9.69 -7.74 22.18
C ALA A 995 9.70 -8.09 23.68
N TYR A 996 9.42 -9.35 24.06
CA TYR A 996 9.20 -9.76 25.46
C TYR A 996 10.35 -9.41 26.42
N PRO A 997 11.64 -9.76 26.17
CA PRO A 997 12.71 -9.47 27.14
C PRO A 997 12.83 -7.98 27.46
N ARG A 998 12.72 -7.11 26.44
CA ARG A 998 12.79 -5.65 26.62
C ARG A 998 11.63 -5.10 27.43
N LEU A 999 10.42 -5.64 27.25
CA LEU A 999 9.23 -5.21 27.98
C LEU A 999 9.22 -5.70 29.43
N ARG A 1000 9.71 -6.92 29.68
CA ARG A 1000 9.95 -7.43 31.04
C ARG A 1000 10.92 -6.51 31.77
N ASP A 1001 12.09 -6.27 31.19
CA ASP A 1001 13.13 -5.43 31.78
C ASP A 1001 12.62 -3.98 32.01
N TRP A 1002 11.82 -3.44 31.09
CA TRP A 1002 11.12 -2.15 31.25
C TRP A 1002 10.12 -2.16 32.42
N SER A 1003 9.36 -3.23 32.63
CA SER A 1003 8.28 -3.27 33.64
C SER A 1003 8.75 -3.04 35.09
N HIS A 1004 10.03 -3.29 35.38
CA HIS A 1004 10.63 -3.01 36.69
C HIS A 1004 11.06 -1.54 36.88
N THR A 1005 11.17 -0.75 35.81
CA THR A 1005 11.78 0.58 35.87
C THR A 1005 10.80 1.66 36.37
N LYS A 1006 11.34 2.84 36.71
CA LYS A 1006 10.53 4.00 37.09
C LYS A 1006 9.65 4.46 35.93
N GLU A 1007 10.18 4.41 34.71
CA GLU A 1007 9.51 4.82 33.48
C GLU A 1007 8.24 3.98 33.23
N ALA A 1008 8.27 2.67 33.48
CA ALA A 1008 7.06 1.85 33.39
C ALA A 1008 5.98 2.28 34.38
N ARG A 1009 6.35 2.53 35.64
CA ARG A 1009 5.41 2.99 36.68
C ARG A 1009 4.83 4.37 36.35
N THR A 1010 5.63 5.29 35.84
CA THR A 1010 5.16 6.58 35.31
C THR A 1010 4.22 6.40 34.11
N SER A 1011 4.55 5.50 33.18
CA SER A 1011 3.73 5.26 31.98
C SER A 1011 2.35 4.71 32.33
N ILE A 1012 2.25 3.68 33.19
CA ILE A 1012 0.95 3.11 33.60
C ILE A 1012 0.12 4.08 34.46
N TRP A 1013 0.76 4.97 35.22
CA TRP A 1013 0.07 6.05 35.92
C TRP A 1013 -0.63 6.98 34.93
N HIS A 1014 0.08 7.48 33.92
CA HIS A 1014 -0.51 8.32 32.89
C HIS A 1014 -1.52 7.57 32.01
N ALA A 1015 -1.36 6.26 31.80
CA ALA A 1015 -2.36 5.42 31.15
C ALA A 1015 -3.66 5.33 31.97
N GLY A 1016 -3.58 5.18 33.31
CA GLY A 1016 -4.74 5.21 34.20
C GLY A 1016 -5.43 6.58 34.23
N GLN A 1017 -4.64 7.65 34.24
CA GLN A 1017 -5.12 9.03 34.18
C GLN A 1017 -5.75 9.38 32.82
N ALA A 1018 -5.29 8.80 31.71
CA ALA A 1018 -5.97 8.88 30.42
C ALA A 1018 -7.36 8.23 30.47
N LEU A 1019 -7.51 7.03 31.06
CA LEU A 1019 -8.83 6.42 31.27
C LEU A 1019 -9.74 7.27 32.18
N ARG A 1020 -9.17 7.91 33.21
CA ARG A 1020 -9.89 8.85 34.07
C ARG A 1020 -10.38 10.08 33.30
N ALA A 1021 -9.54 10.68 32.47
CA ALA A 1021 -9.90 11.83 31.64
C ALA A 1021 -11.00 11.46 30.63
N ALA A 1022 -10.90 10.28 29.99
CA ALA A 1022 -11.89 9.77 29.06
C ALA A 1022 -13.29 9.61 29.69
N ARG A 1023 -13.39 9.18 30.96
CA ARG A 1023 -14.68 9.12 31.70
C ARG A 1023 -15.32 10.49 31.94
N ALA A 1024 -14.54 11.57 31.94
CA ALA A 1024 -15.03 12.93 32.08
C ALA A 1024 -15.39 13.61 30.74
N VAL A 1025 -15.09 12.97 29.59
CA VAL A 1025 -15.51 13.47 28.27
C VAL A 1025 -17.02 13.30 28.10
N ASN A 1026 -17.69 14.35 27.62
CA ASN A 1026 -19.15 14.31 27.42
C ASN A 1026 -19.54 13.17 26.46
N THR A 1027 -20.72 12.59 26.68
CA THR A 1027 -21.28 11.53 25.81
C THR A 1027 -21.22 11.91 24.33
N TYR A 1028 -20.81 10.95 23.50
CA TYR A 1028 -20.60 11.08 22.06
C TYR A 1028 -19.48 12.03 21.63
N GLN A 1029 -18.63 12.53 22.53
CA GLN A 1029 -17.46 13.35 22.17
C GLN A 1029 -16.17 12.54 22.01
N LEU A 1030 -16.02 11.34 22.59
CA LEU A 1030 -14.86 10.47 22.32
C LEU A 1030 -14.91 9.98 20.87
N ARG A 1031 -14.08 10.57 20.01
CA ARG A 1031 -14.06 10.29 18.56
C ARG A 1031 -12.64 10.47 18.04
N GLY A 1032 -12.38 9.98 16.83
CA GLY A 1032 -11.09 10.21 16.18
C GLY A 1032 -9.92 9.59 16.95
N PHE A 1033 -8.91 10.42 17.20
CA PHE A 1033 -7.73 10.07 17.97
C PHE A 1033 -8.02 9.60 19.40
N ASP A 1034 -9.03 10.16 20.08
CA ASP A 1034 -9.34 9.87 21.49
C ASP A 1034 -9.54 8.38 21.75
N ALA A 1035 -10.23 7.69 20.83
CA ALA A 1035 -10.49 6.26 20.93
C ALA A 1035 -9.21 5.43 20.79
N MET A 1036 -8.28 5.89 19.94
CA MET A 1036 -6.96 5.27 19.74
C MET A 1036 -6.05 5.50 20.96
N ALA A 1037 -6.11 6.69 21.57
CA ALA A 1037 -5.38 7.00 22.80
C ALA A 1037 -5.83 6.09 23.96
N ILE A 1038 -7.14 5.90 24.13
CA ILE A 1038 -7.72 4.99 25.13
C ILE A 1038 -7.30 3.54 24.88
N TYR A 1039 -7.34 3.07 23.63
CA TYR A 1039 -6.89 1.72 23.27
C TYR A 1039 -5.42 1.48 23.59
N HIS A 1040 -4.54 2.42 23.21
CA HIS A 1040 -3.11 2.33 23.51
C HIS A 1040 -2.84 2.37 25.03
N ALA A 1041 -3.54 3.21 25.78
CA ALA A 1041 -3.46 3.23 27.24
C ALA A 1041 -3.90 1.89 27.87
N ALA A 1042 -5.01 1.32 27.39
CA ALA A 1042 -5.48 0.01 27.81
C ALA A 1042 -4.47 -1.10 27.47
N LEU A 1043 -3.84 -1.08 26.29
CA LEU A 1043 -2.77 -2.02 25.94
C LEU A 1043 -1.55 -1.89 26.86
N VAL A 1044 -1.11 -0.67 27.18
CA VAL A 1044 0.03 -0.44 28.09
C VAL A 1044 -0.26 -1.00 29.49
N LEU A 1045 -1.46 -0.71 30.02
CA LEU A 1045 -1.93 -1.26 31.31
C LEU A 1045 -2.05 -2.79 31.29
N TRP A 1046 -2.57 -3.35 30.19
CA TRP A 1046 -2.74 -4.79 30.01
C TRP A 1046 -1.42 -5.53 29.89
N VAL A 1047 -0.47 -5.04 29.08
CA VAL A 1047 0.86 -5.65 28.93
C VAL A 1047 1.65 -5.56 30.24
N TYR A 1048 1.61 -4.42 30.94
CA TYR A 1048 2.22 -4.32 32.26
C TYR A 1048 1.62 -5.32 33.25
N GLY A 1049 0.28 -5.38 33.31
CA GLY A 1049 -0.46 -6.32 34.13
C GLY A 1049 -0.09 -7.77 33.85
N LEU A 1050 -0.04 -8.18 32.57
CA LEU A 1050 0.38 -9.51 32.14
C LEU A 1050 1.78 -9.88 32.63
N LEU A 1051 2.76 -8.99 32.48
CA LEU A 1051 4.14 -9.23 32.91
C LEU A 1051 4.21 -9.47 34.43
N GLN A 1052 3.53 -8.63 35.21
CA GLN A 1052 3.45 -8.77 36.67
C GLN A 1052 2.69 -10.03 37.13
N CYS A 1053 1.73 -10.56 36.35
CA CYS A 1053 0.98 -11.77 36.71
C CYS A 1053 1.88 -13.00 36.91
N GLY A 1054 2.77 -13.27 35.97
CA GLY A 1054 3.60 -14.47 36.02
C GLY A 1054 4.73 -14.36 37.06
N GLU A 1055 5.22 -13.15 37.33
CA GLU A 1055 6.16 -12.91 38.43
C GLU A 1055 5.53 -13.18 39.79
N LEU A 1056 4.30 -12.70 40.02
CA LEU A 1056 3.54 -12.99 41.24
C LEU A 1056 3.31 -14.50 41.41
N LYS A 1057 2.91 -15.22 40.35
CA LYS A 1057 2.76 -16.69 40.40
C LYS A 1057 4.08 -17.41 40.73
N GLN A 1058 5.21 -16.95 40.18
CA GLN A 1058 6.54 -17.50 40.49
C GLN A 1058 6.96 -17.21 41.94
N LEU A 1059 6.55 -16.08 42.52
CA LEU A 1059 6.76 -15.79 43.95
C LEU A 1059 5.85 -16.61 44.86
N GLU A 1060 4.55 -16.69 44.56
CA GLU A 1060 3.57 -17.48 45.34
C GLU A 1060 3.95 -18.97 45.40
N ALA A 1061 4.50 -19.52 44.30
CA ALA A 1061 5.04 -20.87 44.26
C ALA A 1061 6.30 -21.08 45.11
N LYS A 1062 7.03 -20.01 45.46
CA LYS A 1062 8.27 -20.05 46.27
C LYS A 1062 8.02 -19.69 47.74
N THR A 1063 7.07 -18.80 48.03
CA THR A 1063 6.71 -18.37 49.39
C THR A 1063 5.22 -17.96 49.45
N PRO A 1064 4.34 -18.75 50.10
CA PRO A 1064 2.94 -18.38 50.26
C PRO A 1064 2.80 -17.21 51.27
N MET A 1065 2.26 -16.08 50.83
CA MET A 1065 1.99 -14.92 51.68
C MET A 1065 0.62 -15.01 52.36
N SER A 1066 0.50 -14.43 53.57
CA SER A 1066 -0.78 -14.23 54.26
C SER A 1066 -1.49 -12.98 53.72
N GLU A 1067 -2.84 -12.99 53.67
CA GLU A 1067 -3.63 -11.81 53.27
C GLU A 1067 -3.36 -10.56 54.12
N THR A 1068 -2.84 -10.75 55.35
CA THR A 1068 -2.48 -9.68 56.28
C THR A 1068 -1.23 -8.89 55.89
N ASP A 1069 -0.39 -9.39 54.97
CA ASP A 1069 0.89 -8.79 54.58
C ASP A 1069 0.86 -8.15 53.17
N LEU A 1070 -0.34 -7.98 52.58
CA LEU A 1070 -0.50 -7.46 51.22
C LEU A 1070 -0.10 -5.97 51.11
N PRO A 1071 0.70 -5.57 50.09
CA PRO A 1071 1.05 -4.17 49.88
C PRO A 1071 -0.17 -3.28 49.59
N PRO A 1072 -0.10 -1.97 49.91
CA PRO A 1072 -1.23 -1.05 49.78
C PRO A 1072 -1.69 -0.90 48.33
N CYS A 1073 -2.99 -0.76 48.12
CA CYS A 1073 -3.58 -0.57 46.80
C CYS A 1073 -3.21 0.82 46.25
N VAL A 1074 -2.75 0.87 44.99
CA VAL A 1074 -2.41 2.09 44.26
C VAL A 1074 -3.46 2.28 43.16
N LEU A 1075 -4.26 3.32 43.27
CA LEU A 1075 -5.35 3.60 42.33
C LEU A 1075 -4.86 4.50 41.19
N LEU A 1076 -4.57 3.90 40.03
CA LEU A 1076 -3.95 4.60 38.89
C LEU A 1076 -4.90 5.57 38.16
N ASP A 1077 -6.21 5.41 38.34
CA ASP A 1077 -7.26 6.32 37.87
C ASP A 1077 -7.81 7.23 39.00
N GLY A 1078 -7.07 7.32 40.11
CA GLY A 1078 -7.36 8.16 41.28
C GLY A 1078 -6.52 9.46 41.32
N PRO A 1079 -6.68 10.31 42.35
CA PRO A 1079 -5.80 11.46 42.57
C PRO A 1079 -4.38 11.02 43.00
N GLU A 1080 -3.37 11.86 42.73
CA GLU A 1080 -1.99 11.58 43.14
C GLU A 1080 -1.82 11.76 44.66
N ASP A 1081 -1.73 10.66 45.40
CA ASP A 1081 -1.59 10.66 46.87
C ASP A 1081 -0.20 10.19 47.35
N LYS A 1082 -0.04 9.97 48.66
CA LYS A 1082 1.23 9.49 49.25
C LYS A 1082 1.58 8.06 48.83
N VAL A 1083 0.59 7.20 48.60
CA VAL A 1083 0.76 5.80 48.21
C VAL A 1083 1.17 5.73 46.74
N THR A 1084 0.51 6.49 45.87
CA THR A 1084 0.91 6.68 44.46
C THR A 1084 2.34 7.23 44.35
N LYS A 1085 2.73 8.23 45.17
CA LYS A 1085 4.11 8.75 45.19
C LYS A 1085 5.13 7.71 45.64
N ALA A 1086 4.79 6.88 46.64
CA ALA A 1086 5.65 5.77 47.08
C ALA A 1086 5.80 4.71 45.99
N PHE A 1087 4.72 4.39 45.26
CA PHE A 1087 4.74 3.47 44.12
C PHE A 1087 5.59 4.01 42.96
N LEU A 1088 5.35 5.24 42.50
CA LEU A 1088 6.13 5.85 41.42
C LEU A 1088 7.63 5.90 41.77
N GLY A 1089 7.97 6.39 42.95
CA GLY A 1089 9.36 6.50 43.41
C GLY A 1089 10.06 5.15 43.60
N HIS A 1090 9.44 4.22 44.34
CA HIS A 1090 10.12 3.05 44.93
C HIS A 1090 9.52 1.69 44.52
N GLY A 1091 8.45 1.66 43.74
CA GLY A 1091 7.75 0.42 43.35
C GLY A 1091 6.89 -0.20 44.44
N ILE A 1092 6.64 0.50 45.55
CA ILE A 1092 5.90 -0.02 46.71
C ILE A 1092 4.39 0.16 46.50
N GLY A 1093 3.66 -0.95 46.33
CA GLY A 1093 2.19 -0.99 46.28
C GLY A 1093 1.65 -1.88 45.17
N ARG A 1094 0.34 -2.17 45.18
CA ARG A 1094 -0.35 -2.98 44.17
C ARG A 1094 -1.12 -2.08 43.21
N PRO A 1095 -0.67 -1.89 41.95
CA PRO A 1095 -1.37 -1.05 40.98
C PRO A 1095 -2.69 -1.65 40.50
N GLY A 1096 -3.71 -0.81 40.42
CA GLY A 1096 -5.03 -1.18 39.91
C GLY A 1096 -5.87 0.02 39.48
N LEU A 1097 -7.07 -0.26 39.01
CA LEU A 1097 -8.02 0.66 38.43
C LEU A 1097 -9.40 0.53 39.10
N THR A 1098 -10.23 1.55 38.96
CA THR A 1098 -11.64 1.52 39.35
C THR A 1098 -12.47 0.83 38.27
N MET A 1099 -13.25 -0.19 38.63
CA MET A 1099 -14.30 -0.79 37.80
C MET A 1099 -15.66 -0.46 38.42
N THR A 1100 -16.64 -0.02 37.62
CA THR A 1100 -18.02 0.14 38.09
C THR A 1100 -18.78 -1.16 37.87
N ARG A 1101 -19.55 -1.61 38.85
CA ARG A 1101 -20.43 -2.79 38.70
C ARG A 1101 -21.88 -2.37 38.84
N GLY A 1102 -22.62 -2.45 37.73
CA GLY A 1102 -24.06 -2.24 37.72
C GLY A 1102 -24.77 -3.32 38.54
N GLY A 1103 -25.46 -2.91 39.59
CA GLY A 1103 -26.33 -3.74 40.42
C GLY A 1103 -27.65 -3.03 40.71
N PRO A 1104 -28.66 -3.73 41.27
CA PRO A 1104 -29.98 -3.16 41.51
C PRO A 1104 -29.98 -1.97 42.49
N ASP A 1105 -28.96 -1.83 43.34
CA ASP A 1105 -28.80 -0.72 44.30
C ASP A 1105 -27.89 0.42 43.80
N GLY A 1106 -27.46 0.39 42.53
CA GLY A 1106 -26.62 1.42 41.88
C GLY A 1106 -25.16 1.01 41.64
N ASP A 1107 -24.42 1.87 40.94
CA ASP A 1107 -23.02 1.63 40.55
C ASP A 1107 -22.09 1.66 41.77
N THR A 1108 -21.58 0.49 42.15
CA THR A 1108 -20.57 0.39 43.21
C THR A 1108 -19.16 0.38 42.61
N PRO A 1109 -18.25 1.28 43.02
CA PRO A 1109 -16.85 1.26 42.57
C PRO A 1109 -16.08 0.11 43.22
N MET A 1110 -15.38 -0.67 42.41
CA MET A 1110 -14.57 -1.82 42.82
C MET A 1110 -13.12 -1.63 42.38
N PHE A 1111 -12.17 -1.96 43.26
CA PHE A 1111 -10.75 -1.96 42.93
C PHE A 1111 -10.37 -3.23 42.15
N CYS A 1112 -9.75 -3.07 40.99
CA CYS A 1112 -9.26 -4.15 40.15
C CYS A 1112 -7.76 -4.00 39.89
N GLU A 1113 -6.96 -4.91 40.45
CA GLU A 1113 -5.51 -4.95 40.25
C GLU A 1113 -5.14 -5.21 38.78
N LEU A 1114 -4.03 -4.62 38.30
CA LEU A 1114 -3.52 -4.88 36.95
C LEU A 1114 -3.07 -6.34 36.76
N SER A 1115 -2.75 -7.05 37.84
CA SER A 1115 -2.54 -8.50 37.88
C SER A 1115 -3.78 -9.34 37.51
N LYS A 1116 -4.88 -8.70 37.11
CA LYS A 1116 -6.09 -9.32 36.54
C LYS A 1116 -6.32 -8.76 35.13
N PRO A 1117 -5.59 -9.22 34.09
CA PRO A 1117 -5.55 -8.56 32.78
C PRO A 1117 -6.91 -8.48 32.07
N ARG A 1118 -7.78 -9.49 32.29
CA ARG A 1118 -9.17 -9.47 31.81
C ARG A 1118 -9.99 -8.31 32.41
N SER A 1119 -9.78 -7.97 33.67
CA SER A 1119 -10.45 -6.82 34.31
C SER A 1119 -10.02 -5.49 33.69
N VAL A 1120 -8.75 -5.35 33.29
CA VAL A 1120 -8.25 -4.15 32.58
C VAL A 1120 -9.01 -3.93 31.26
N MET A 1121 -9.24 -5.00 30.50
CA MET A 1121 -10.00 -4.92 29.24
C MET A 1121 -11.49 -4.61 29.47
N VAL A 1122 -12.12 -5.18 30.50
CA VAL A 1122 -13.50 -4.83 30.89
C VAL A 1122 -13.61 -3.34 31.24
N ILE A 1123 -12.64 -2.79 31.97
CA ILE A 1123 -12.62 -1.36 32.33
C ILE A 1123 -12.47 -0.47 31.10
N ALA A 1124 -11.59 -0.81 30.16
CA ALA A 1124 -11.46 -0.06 28.90
C ALA A 1124 -12.76 -0.09 28.08
N ARG A 1125 -13.42 -1.24 28.01
CA ARG A 1125 -14.73 -1.41 27.37
C ARG A 1125 -15.82 -0.56 28.04
N GLN A 1126 -15.85 -0.50 29.37
CA GLN A 1126 -16.79 0.37 30.11
C GLN A 1126 -16.61 1.86 29.79
N VAL A 1127 -15.39 2.33 29.54
CA VAL A 1127 -15.13 3.72 29.12
C VAL A 1127 -15.72 4.00 27.74
N PHE A 1128 -15.56 3.06 26.81
CA PHE A 1128 -16.14 3.14 25.46
C PHE A 1128 -17.68 3.10 25.46
N GLU A 1129 -18.27 2.10 26.13
CA GLU A 1129 -19.73 1.94 26.25
C GLU A 1129 -20.38 3.10 27.02
N GLY A 1130 -19.72 3.61 28.07
CA GLY A 1130 -20.21 4.75 28.86
C GLY A 1130 -20.27 6.07 28.09
N ASN A 1131 -19.39 6.30 27.10
CA ASN A 1131 -19.45 7.50 26.27
C ASN A 1131 -20.48 7.40 25.14
N CYS A 1132 -20.76 6.20 24.65
CA CYS A 1132 -21.77 5.91 23.63
C CYS A 1132 -22.88 5.03 24.21
N PRO A 1133 -23.71 5.56 25.13
CA PRO A 1133 -24.82 4.79 25.68
C PRO A 1133 -25.81 4.42 24.57
N CYS A 1134 -26.12 3.14 24.48
CA CYS A 1134 -27.13 2.54 23.62
C CYS A 1134 -28.47 2.49 24.39
N PRO A 1135 -29.40 3.45 24.21
CA PRO A 1135 -30.68 3.44 24.91
C PRO A 1135 -31.60 2.29 24.52
N PHE A 1136 -31.42 1.69 23.33
CA PHE A 1136 -32.19 0.54 22.86
C PHE A 1136 -31.28 -0.69 22.62
N PRO A 1137 -31.79 -1.93 22.79
CA PRO A 1137 -31.01 -3.16 22.55
C PRO A 1137 -30.51 -3.34 21.11
N GLU A 1138 -31.09 -2.61 20.16
CA GLU A 1138 -30.78 -2.63 18.73
C GLU A 1138 -29.69 -1.60 18.36
N ASP A 1139 -29.39 -0.63 19.23
CA ASP A 1139 -28.35 0.37 18.99
C ASP A 1139 -26.94 -0.26 19.09
N ARG A 1140 -26.15 -0.15 18.02
CA ARG A 1140 -24.73 -0.55 18.04
C ARG A 1140 -23.79 0.59 18.42
N LEU A 1141 -22.62 0.21 18.91
CA LEU A 1141 -21.47 1.11 19.06
C LEU A 1141 -20.94 1.55 17.67
N PRO A 1142 -20.39 2.76 17.54
CA PRO A 1142 -19.73 3.21 16.30
C PRO A 1142 -18.64 2.22 15.82
N PRO A 1143 -18.44 1.98 14.51
CA PRO A 1143 -17.59 0.88 14.04
C PRO A 1143 -16.15 0.88 14.57
N MET A 1144 -15.52 2.05 14.73
CA MET A 1144 -14.22 2.16 15.41
C MET A 1144 -14.30 1.65 16.86
N ILE A 1145 -15.27 2.16 17.64
CA ILE A 1145 -15.45 1.78 19.05
C ILE A 1145 -15.81 0.29 19.18
N GLN A 1146 -16.65 -0.24 18.28
CA GLN A 1146 -16.98 -1.66 18.20
C GLN A 1146 -15.72 -2.51 17.92
N ASN A 1147 -14.87 -2.09 16.98
CA ASN A 1147 -13.63 -2.79 16.64
C ASN A 1147 -12.52 -2.67 17.72
N LEU A 1148 -12.60 -1.69 18.61
CA LEU A 1148 -11.71 -1.51 19.76
C LEU A 1148 -12.22 -2.24 21.02
N SER A 1149 -13.54 -2.52 21.08
CA SER A 1149 -14.22 -3.23 22.17
C SER A 1149 -14.31 -4.75 21.98
N ASN A 1150 -14.01 -5.23 20.76
CA ASN A 1150 -13.97 -6.65 20.38
C ASN A 1150 -12.55 -7.22 20.46
#